data_AF-A0A6M0RXW5-F1
#
_entry.id   AF-A0A6M0RXW5-F1
#
_cell.length_a   1.000
_cell.length_b   1.000
_cell.length_c   1.000
_cell.angle_alpha   90.00
_cell.angle_beta   90.00
_cell.angle_gamma   90.00
#
_symmetry.space_group_name_H-M   'P 1'
#
loop_
_entity.id
_entity.type
_entity.pdbx_description
1 polymer ?
#
loop_
_entity_poly.entity_id
_entity_poly.type
_entity_poly.pdbx_seq_one_letter_code
_entity_poly.pdbx_strand_id
1 'polypeptide(L)'
;MSPAKTNSYQPSLIQGLLQLPHVFEKVLSPFGKWPLLGLITMCLVASIPLITTPLEVWQQGIVAIFLTLLGWAIVWLENQRPQKQASEALHLFMAWISIVVTLRYLYYRINYTLNLDGWVNGFFSLLLFVAELYAIGTLILSYFQTLRIRDRTPIDISTIPQQQWLKVDVYIPTYNEDVNIVRKTALAALALDYPKDKKTIYILDDGRKYPERRKQLSRMCKELGCTLLTRPNNNHAKAGNINTALKRTHGDLVLILDCDHIPAKPLLKNTVGFFSDPKVALVQTPHWFYNPDPFERNLLTRGRVPVANELFYKVIQKGNDFWNAAFFCGSAAVVRKKPLLEVGGIAVETVTEDCHTSLRLHSKKYKSIYYDKIMVAGLAPETFASYVGQQVRWARGMAQILRIENPLFNPKLKLSFAQRLCYFSATSHFFFGFPRLLYALAPVLYLLLGINLIRGIGLETLAYALPHIVLAMYANYITQKQVRFSFWNEIFEYALAFQNGIVTLMALINPKLGSFNVTDKGVSVTKRVFDWNSSRATLVMVALLVTSLLAVPFWLAINPNVTEAVLINAGWCVFNLILLVASLLVAYEQPQVRDAHRLNRELDIAIHNHGQYQDLVGKTINISETGALLSLSNWPNLPDRLTLQIWGDSDSTVCIDAKVHRVKVVKDNEVTVAVEFVDMTQEQWEMLILVIYADVNEWYSQSRPHPDNLLKSVQFVFTALSRAFREPKAAKATVVQKQVNIPTEVYWEGHFYPAIITAASSRHLKLEMPDTILHGSDYIQQNQPPVGLLIRSGNNNHAPMKLLAQLISVEASASGSAAWEDEKVTVELSFPTTLDKVQRKKIDYLLKSSSVTPEMSPKYS
;
A
#
# COMPACT_ATOMS: atom_id res chain seq x y z
N MET A 1 -18.46 -28.58 -2.50
CA MET A 1 -18.51 -29.30 -3.79
C MET A 1 -17.15 -29.94 -4.04
N SER A 2 -17.09 -31.26 -4.16
CA SER A 2 -15.87 -32.01 -4.53
C SER A 2 -15.41 -31.59 -5.92
N PRO A 3 -14.11 -31.34 -6.17
CA PRO A 3 -13.66 -31.04 -7.52
C PRO A 3 -13.65 -32.33 -8.35
N ALA A 4 -14.30 -32.28 -9.51
CA ALA A 4 -14.30 -33.33 -10.50
C ALA A 4 -12.87 -33.56 -11.01
N LYS A 5 -12.41 -34.83 -10.95
CA LYS A 5 -11.19 -35.27 -11.63
C LYS A 5 -11.44 -35.28 -13.13
N THR A 6 -11.01 -34.23 -13.84
CA THR A 6 -10.84 -34.28 -15.28
C THR A 6 -9.48 -34.92 -15.59
N ASN A 7 -9.51 -36.20 -15.99
CA ASN A 7 -8.38 -36.87 -16.63
C ASN A 7 -8.17 -36.26 -18.02
N SER A 8 -7.26 -35.30 -18.14
CA SER A 8 -6.72 -34.89 -19.44
C SER A 8 -5.41 -35.64 -19.70
N TYR A 9 -5.38 -36.41 -20.78
CA TYR A 9 -4.14 -36.97 -21.33
C TYR A 9 -3.15 -35.83 -21.57
N GLN A 10 -2.07 -35.80 -20.81
CA GLN A 10 -1.02 -34.80 -20.99
C GLN A 10 0.02 -35.31 -22.00
N PRO A 11 0.55 -34.46 -22.88
CA PRO A 11 1.67 -34.84 -23.74
C PRO A 11 2.89 -35.20 -22.87
N SER A 12 3.51 -36.35 -23.16
CA SER A 12 4.60 -36.99 -22.41
C SER A 12 5.78 -36.07 -22.09
N LEU A 13 6.03 -35.08 -22.95
CA LEU A 13 7.10 -34.10 -22.79
C LEU A 13 6.90 -33.16 -21.58
N ILE A 14 5.65 -32.80 -21.29
CA ILE A 14 5.31 -31.91 -20.16
C ILE A 14 5.46 -32.64 -18.82
N GLN A 15 5.09 -33.93 -18.77
CA GLN A 15 5.35 -34.76 -17.60
C GLN A 15 6.85 -34.96 -17.37
N GLY A 16 7.65 -35.14 -18.43
CA GLY A 16 9.11 -35.23 -18.33
C GLY A 16 9.76 -33.96 -17.74
N LEU A 17 9.33 -32.77 -18.21
CA LEU A 17 9.81 -31.49 -17.69
C LEU A 17 9.41 -31.22 -16.23
N LEU A 18 8.20 -31.64 -15.83
CA LEU A 18 7.74 -31.49 -14.44
C LEU A 18 8.39 -32.49 -13.48
N GLN A 19 8.83 -33.66 -13.96
CA GLN A 19 9.50 -34.68 -13.15
C GLN A 19 11.02 -34.47 -13.03
N LEU A 20 11.66 -33.76 -13.96
CA LEU A 20 13.09 -33.47 -13.95
C LEU A 20 13.63 -33.02 -12.57
N PRO A 21 13.00 -32.04 -11.87
CA PRO A 21 13.45 -31.64 -10.54
C PRO A 21 13.36 -32.76 -9.48
N HIS A 22 12.31 -33.58 -9.53
CA HIS A 22 12.13 -34.70 -8.59
C HIS A 22 13.11 -35.83 -8.87
N VAL A 23 13.49 -36.04 -10.13
CA VAL A 23 14.56 -36.98 -10.51
C VAL A 23 15.89 -36.48 -9.95
N PHE A 24 16.20 -35.19 -10.10
CA PHE A 24 17.41 -34.61 -9.51
C PHE A 24 17.44 -34.72 -7.98
N GLU A 25 16.35 -34.38 -7.28
CA GLU A 25 16.28 -34.54 -5.82
C GLU A 25 16.42 -36.00 -5.40
N LYS A 26 15.74 -36.94 -6.08
CA LYS A 26 15.79 -38.36 -5.74
C LYS A 26 17.18 -38.95 -5.99
N VAL A 27 17.84 -38.55 -7.08
CA VAL A 27 19.20 -38.96 -7.44
C VAL A 27 20.26 -38.32 -6.54
N LEU A 28 20.07 -37.08 -6.11
CA LEU A 28 21.03 -36.34 -5.28
C LEU A 28 20.79 -36.50 -3.78
N SER A 29 19.61 -36.92 -3.34
CA SER A 29 19.26 -37.12 -1.92
C SER A 29 20.18 -38.07 -1.14
N PRO A 30 20.80 -39.13 -1.72
CA PRO A 30 21.74 -39.99 -1.01
C PRO A 30 23.13 -39.35 -0.83
N PHE A 31 23.42 -38.30 -1.58
CA PHE A 31 24.75 -37.70 -1.66
C PHE A 31 24.79 -36.42 -0.82
N GLY A 32 25.70 -36.34 0.16
CA GLY A 32 25.83 -35.19 1.07
C GLY A 32 26.19 -33.85 0.37
N LYS A 33 26.71 -32.87 1.12
CA LYS A 33 27.01 -31.53 0.55
C LYS A 33 28.10 -31.54 -0.55
N TRP A 34 28.98 -32.54 -0.58
CA TRP A 34 30.13 -32.58 -1.47
C TRP A 34 29.78 -32.93 -2.93
N PRO A 35 28.93 -33.92 -3.24
CA PRO A 35 28.54 -34.19 -4.63
C PRO A 35 27.61 -33.13 -5.22
N LEU A 36 26.81 -32.44 -4.40
CA LEU A 36 26.08 -31.24 -4.83
C LEU A 36 27.04 -30.11 -5.23
N LEU A 37 28.10 -29.90 -4.44
CA LEU A 37 29.18 -28.97 -4.80
C LEU A 37 29.87 -29.40 -6.11
N GLY A 38 30.12 -30.70 -6.28
CA GLY A 38 30.67 -31.27 -7.51
C GLY A 38 29.78 -31.02 -8.72
N LEU A 39 28.47 -31.22 -8.60
CA LEU A 39 27.49 -30.94 -9.67
C LEU A 39 27.46 -29.45 -10.02
N ILE A 40 27.41 -28.55 -9.03
CA ILE A 40 27.46 -27.10 -9.24
C ILE A 40 28.76 -26.72 -9.98
N THR A 41 29.88 -27.28 -9.54
CA THR A 41 31.19 -27.04 -10.17
C THR A 41 31.22 -27.54 -11.61
N MET A 42 30.68 -28.74 -11.87
CA MET A 42 30.56 -29.29 -13.22
C MET A 42 29.67 -28.43 -14.11
N CYS A 43 28.52 -27.96 -13.62
CA CYS A 43 27.64 -27.05 -14.36
C CYS A 43 28.32 -25.71 -14.66
N LEU A 44 29.10 -25.16 -13.72
CA LEU A 44 29.89 -23.96 -13.93
C LEU A 44 30.95 -24.16 -15.02
N VAL A 45 31.70 -25.27 -14.96
CA VAL A 45 32.71 -25.61 -15.98
C VAL A 45 32.06 -25.83 -17.34
N ALA A 46 30.94 -26.57 -17.40
CA ALA A 46 30.17 -26.79 -18.63
C ALA A 46 29.56 -25.51 -19.21
N SER A 47 29.39 -24.46 -18.40
CA SER A 47 28.91 -23.15 -18.85
C SER A 47 30.01 -22.30 -19.51
N ILE A 48 31.29 -22.59 -19.30
CA ILE A 48 32.40 -21.77 -19.83
C ILE A 48 32.34 -21.67 -21.37
N PRO A 49 32.20 -22.77 -22.13
CA PRO A 49 32.08 -22.67 -23.60
C PRO A 49 30.86 -21.85 -24.04
N LEU A 50 29.74 -21.92 -23.30
CA LEU A 50 28.54 -21.14 -23.62
C LEU A 50 28.78 -19.63 -23.43
N ILE A 51 29.68 -19.25 -22.52
CA ILE A 51 30.02 -17.86 -22.23
C ILE A 51 31.05 -17.31 -23.22
N THR A 52 32.12 -18.06 -23.49
CA THR A 52 33.32 -17.52 -24.17
C THR A 52 33.36 -17.78 -25.67
N THR A 53 32.57 -18.72 -26.20
CA THR A 53 32.62 -19.06 -27.63
C THR A 53 32.19 -17.85 -28.48
N PRO A 54 33.07 -17.34 -29.36
CA PRO A 54 32.72 -16.27 -30.28
C PRO A 54 31.74 -16.81 -31.32
N LEU A 55 30.66 -16.08 -31.57
CA LEU A 55 29.66 -16.43 -32.56
C LEU A 55 29.51 -15.28 -33.54
N GLU A 56 29.22 -15.62 -34.79
CA GLU A 56 28.76 -14.63 -35.77
C GLU A 56 27.43 -14.01 -35.31
N VAL A 57 27.14 -12.79 -35.72
CA VAL A 57 25.98 -12.02 -35.22
C VAL A 57 24.66 -12.77 -35.42
N TRP A 58 24.47 -13.43 -36.57
CA TRP A 58 23.26 -14.20 -36.85
C TRP A 58 23.18 -15.49 -36.00
N GLN A 59 24.32 -16.16 -35.73
CA GLN A 59 24.37 -17.34 -34.86
C GLN A 59 24.01 -16.96 -33.42
N GLN A 60 24.59 -15.86 -32.94
CA GLN A 60 24.21 -15.27 -31.65
C GLN A 60 22.72 -14.91 -31.63
N GLY A 61 22.18 -14.36 -32.71
CA GLY A 61 20.76 -14.07 -32.87
C GLY A 61 19.86 -15.31 -32.73
N ILE A 62 20.26 -16.44 -33.31
CA ILE A 62 19.52 -17.71 -33.15
C ILE A 62 19.54 -18.19 -31.70
N VAL A 63 20.72 -18.16 -31.05
CA VAL A 63 20.85 -18.52 -29.63
C VAL A 63 20.01 -17.61 -28.75
N ALA A 64 20.04 -16.30 -29.01
CA ALA A 64 19.25 -15.28 -28.35
C ALA A 64 17.74 -15.58 -28.41
N ILE A 65 17.22 -15.87 -29.61
CA ILE A 65 15.80 -16.21 -29.84
C ILE A 65 15.46 -17.51 -29.11
N PHE A 66 16.26 -18.56 -29.28
CA PHE A 66 16.03 -19.86 -28.66
C PHE A 66 15.94 -19.75 -27.14
N LEU A 67 16.91 -19.12 -26.49
CA LEU A 67 16.93 -18.97 -25.03
C LEU A 67 15.76 -18.12 -24.53
N THR A 68 15.40 -17.06 -25.28
CA THR A 68 14.22 -16.24 -24.96
C THR A 68 12.93 -17.05 -25.04
N LEU A 69 12.75 -17.86 -26.09
CA LEU A 69 11.60 -18.75 -26.24
C LEU A 69 11.54 -19.83 -25.16
N LEU A 70 12.70 -20.38 -24.77
CA LEU A 70 12.81 -21.32 -23.66
C LEU A 70 12.36 -20.67 -22.34
N GLY A 71 12.85 -19.47 -22.04
CA GLY A 71 12.44 -18.71 -20.87
C GLY A 71 10.94 -18.40 -20.87
N TRP A 72 10.39 -18.01 -22.02
CA TRP A 72 8.95 -17.81 -22.19
C TRP A 72 8.16 -19.10 -21.93
N ALA A 73 8.60 -20.24 -22.46
CA ALA A 73 7.95 -21.53 -22.26
C ALA A 73 7.94 -21.94 -20.78
N ILE A 74 9.03 -21.67 -20.04
CA ILE A 74 9.12 -21.93 -18.60
C ILE A 74 8.15 -21.05 -17.80
N VAL A 75 8.09 -19.74 -18.11
CA VAL A 75 7.12 -18.83 -17.48
C VAL A 75 5.68 -19.24 -17.80
N TRP A 76 5.42 -19.68 -19.03
CA TRP A 76 4.11 -20.20 -19.43
C TRP A 76 3.74 -21.46 -18.61
N LEU A 77 4.67 -22.41 -18.45
CA LEU A 77 4.45 -23.60 -17.61
C LEU A 77 4.14 -23.24 -16.15
N GLU A 78 4.92 -22.32 -15.57
CA GLU A 78 4.72 -21.83 -14.20
C GLU A 78 3.34 -21.19 -14.01
N ASN A 79 2.83 -20.47 -15.01
CA ASN A 79 1.51 -19.85 -14.94
C ASN A 79 0.35 -20.86 -15.04
N GLN A 80 0.55 -22.00 -15.70
CA GLN A 80 -0.49 -23.03 -15.85
C GLN A 80 -0.62 -23.91 -14.60
N ARG A 81 0.49 -24.16 -13.88
CA ARG A 81 0.53 -25.06 -12.71
C ARG A 81 1.46 -24.51 -11.61
N PRO A 82 1.06 -23.45 -10.90
CA PRO A 82 1.86 -22.92 -9.80
C PRO A 82 1.83 -23.89 -8.62
N GLN A 83 2.85 -24.75 -8.52
CA GLN A 83 3.08 -25.60 -7.35
C GLN A 83 4.42 -25.19 -6.73
N LYS A 84 4.40 -24.83 -5.44
CA LYS A 84 5.54 -24.20 -4.75
C LYS A 84 6.91 -24.86 -5.04
N GLN A 85 7.01 -26.19 -4.90
CA GLN A 85 8.26 -26.92 -5.16
C GLN A 85 8.71 -26.83 -6.63
N ALA A 86 7.78 -26.95 -7.58
CA ALA A 86 8.08 -26.81 -9.00
C ALA A 86 8.51 -25.37 -9.33
N SER A 87 7.82 -24.36 -8.78
CA SER A 87 8.14 -22.94 -8.97
C SER A 87 9.54 -22.60 -8.45
N GLU A 88 9.93 -23.12 -7.29
CA GLU A 88 11.30 -22.97 -6.76
C GLU A 88 12.34 -23.57 -7.73
N ALA A 89 12.12 -24.79 -8.21
CA ALA A 89 13.04 -25.43 -9.16
C ALA A 89 13.13 -24.69 -10.51
N LEU A 90 12.00 -24.26 -11.06
CA LEU A 90 11.95 -23.47 -12.31
C LEU A 90 12.65 -22.12 -12.14
N HIS A 91 12.47 -21.45 -10.98
CA HIS A 91 13.18 -20.22 -10.67
C HIS A 91 14.70 -20.42 -10.64
N LEU A 92 15.18 -21.46 -9.95
CA LEU A 92 16.62 -21.75 -9.86
C LEU A 92 17.22 -22.06 -11.24
N PHE A 93 16.53 -22.85 -12.05
CA PHE A 93 16.95 -23.15 -13.41
C PHE A 93 17.01 -21.88 -14.29
N MET A 94 15.97 -21.03 -14.22
CA MET A 94 15.94 -19.76 -14.93
C MET A 94 17.01 -18.79 -14.46
N ALA A 95 17.27 -18.73 -13.16
CA ALA A 95 18.35 -17.92 -12.59
C ALA A 95 19.72 -18.37 -13.11
N TRP A 96 19.96 -19.69 -13.19
CA TRP A 96 21.19 -20.23 -13.77
C TRP A 96 21.35 -19.84 -15.25
N ILE A 97 20.33 -20.07 -16.09
CA ILE A 97 20.38 -19.67 -17.51
C ILE A 97 20.61 -18.16 -17.62
N SER A 98 19.90 -17.36 -16.83
CA SER A 98 20.06 -15.90 -16.81
C SER A 98 21.50 -15.51 -16.46
N ILE A 99 22.12 -16.11 -15.43
CA ILE A 99 23.52 -15.85 -15.08
C ILE A 99 24.46 -16.19 -16.24
N VAL A 100 24.30 -17.35 -16.88
CA VAL A 100 25.15 -17.77 -18.01
C VAL A 100 25.07 -16.76 -19.15
N VAL A 101 23.87 -16.32 -19.52
CA VAL A 101 23.66 -15.35 -20.60
C VAL A 101 24.16 -13.96 -20.21
N THR A 102 23.97 -13.54 -18.96
CA THR A 102 24.52 -12.29 -18.43
C THR A 102 26.06 -12.30 -18.46
N LEU A 103 26.69 -13.42 -18.10
CA LEU A 103 28.15 -13.56 -18.18
C LEU A 103 28.65 -13.59 -19.63
N ARG A 104 27.90 -14.20 -20.56
CA ARG A 104 28.18 -14.12 -22.00
C ARG A 104 28.15 -12.68 -22.51
N TYR A 105 27.12 -11.92 -22.13
CA TYR A 105 27.04 -10.49 -22.42
C TYR A 105 28.21 -9.71 -21.80
N LEU A 106 28.58 -10.01 -20.54
CA LEU A 106 29.68 -9.34 -19.87
C LEU A 106 31.02 -9.64 -20.56
N TYR A 107 31.26 -10.89 -20.95
CA TYR A 107 32.41 -11.29 -21.74
C TYR A 107 32.45 -10.55 -23.08
N TYR A 108 31.30 -10.42 -23.75
CA TYR A 108 31.17 -9.63 -24.97
C TYR A 108 31.51 -8.15 -24.74
N ARG A 109 30.99 -7.57 -23.65
CA ARG A 109 31.25 -6.18 -23.27
C ARG A 109 32.73 -5.90 -23.10
N ILE A 110 33.42 -6.73 -22.31
CA ILE A 110 34.84 -6.58 -21.97
C ILE A 110 35.74 -6.72 -23.21
N ASN A 111 35.50 -7.73 -24.05
CA ASN A 111 36.45 -8.09 -25.11
C ASN A 111 36.22 -7.34 -26.43
N TYR A 112 35.00 -6.90 -26.73
CA TYR A 112 34.65 -6.40 -28.07
C TYR A 112 34.13 -4.97 -28.10
N THR A 113 33.52 -4.48 -27.01
CA THR A 113 32.72 -3.24 -27.10
C THR A 113 33.11 -2.13 -26.12
N LEU A 114 34.11 -2.33 -25.25
CA LEU A 114 34.71 -1.23 -24.51
C LEU A 114 35.37 -0.26 -25.48
N ASN A 115 34.91 0.99 -25.49
CA ASN A 115 35.47 2.03 -26.34
C ASN A 115 36.49 2.86 -25.56
N LEU A 116 37.76 2.57 -25.76
CA LEU A 116 38.88 3.29 -25.15
C LEU A 116 39.55 4.27 -26.14
N ASP A 117 38.90 4.55 -27.26
CA ASP A 117 39.41 5.44 -28.30
C ASP A 117 39.28 6.89 -27.85
N GLY A 118 40.38 7.43 -27.31
CA GLY A 118 40.44 8.78 -26.75
C GLY A 118 39.89 8.87 -25.32
N TRP A 119 40.32 9.90 -24.60
CA TRP A 119 40.05 10.02 -23.16
C TRP A 119 38.56 10.24 -22.83
N VAL A 120 37.81 10.97 -23.67
CA VAL A 120 36.38 11.26 -23.46
C VAL A 120 35.54 9.99 -23.61
N ASN A 121 35.67 9.29 -24.74
CA ASN A 121 34.95 8.04 -24.98
C ASN A 121 35.34 6.98 -23.94
N GLY A 122 36.64 6.84 -23.66
CA GLY A 122 37.16 5.93 -22.65
C GLY A 122 36.54 6.16 -21.27
N PHE A 123 36.47 7.42 -20.82
CA PHE A 123 35.86 7.77 -19.55
C PHE A 123 34.39 7.36 -19.47
N PHE A 124 33.56 7.77 -20.44
CA PHE A 124 32.13 7.46 -20.42
C PHE A 124 31.83 5.98 -20.71
N SER A 125 32.65 5.30 -21.51
CA SER A 125 32.54 3.86 -21.75
C SER A 125 32.81 3.06 -20.47
N LEU A 126 33.86 3.40 -19.72
CA LEU A 126 34.15 2.80 -18.42
C LEU A 126 33.07 3.13 -17.38
N LEU A 127 32.55 4.37 -17.41
CA LEU A 127 31.48 4.77 -16.51
C LEU A 127 30.22 3.93 -16.74
N LEU A 128 29.83 3.72 -18.00
CA LEU A 128 28.70 2.87 -18.38
C LEU A 128 28.96 1.43 -17.97
N PHE A 129 30.17 0.92 -18.18
CA PHE A 129 30.56 -0.42 -17.78
C PHE A 129 30.45 -0.62 -16.25
N VAL A 130 30.84 0.36 -15.43
CA VAL A 130 30.68 0.30 -13.97
C VAL A 130 29.20 0.29 -13.57
N ALA A 131 28.34 1.06 -14.25
CA ALA A 131 26.90 1.02 -14.04
C ALA A 131 26.31 -0.37 -14.40
N GLU A 132 26.75 -0.97 -15.49
CA GLU A 132 26.37 -2.32 -15.91
C GLU A 132 26.82 -3.37 -14.88
N LEU A 133 28.07 -3.28 -14.39
CA LEU A 133 28.59 -4.17 -13.34
C LEU A 133 27.78 -4.05 -12.04
N TYR A 134 27.36 -2.84 -11.67
CA TYR A 134 26.47 -2.65 -10.53
C TYR A 134 25.13 -3.37 -10.74
N ALA A 135 24.49 -3.21 -11.91
CA ALA A 135 23.22 -3.87 -12.21
C ALA A 135 23.34 -5.40 -12.24
N ILE A 136 24.43 -5.93 -12.80
CA ILE A 136 24.73 -7.36 -12.78
C ILE A 136 25.00 -7.85 -11.35
N GLY A 137 25.72 -7.08 -10.55
CA GLY A 137 25.98 -7.39 -9.15
C GLY A 137 24.70 -7.46 -8.32
N THR A 138 23.79 -6.48 -8.48
CA THR A 138 22.50 -6.49 -7.78
C THR A 138 21.60 -7.64 -8.27
N LEU A 139 21.65 -8.01 -9.55
CA LEU A 139 20.94 -9.18 -10.08
C LEU A 139 21.42 -10.47 -9.41
N ILE A 140 22.73 -10.69 -9.34
CA ILE A 140 23.33 -11.88 -8.70
C ILE A 140 22.97 -11.92 -7.21
N LEU A 141 23.05 -10.79 -6.51
CA LEU A 141 22.65 -10.70 -5.11
C LEU A 141 21.17 -10.97 -4.89
N SER A 142 20.31 -10.49 -5.80
CA SER A 142 18.87 -10.80 -5.79
C SER A 142 18.64 -12.30 -5.94
N TYR A 143 19.30 -12.98 -6.89
CA TYR A 143 19.20 -14.43 -7.04
C TYR A 143 19.70 -15.17 -5.81
N PHE A 144 20.79 -14.72 -5.18
CA PHE A 144 21.29 -15.30 -3.93
C PHE A 144 20.24 -15.22 -2.81
N GLN A 145 19.54 -14.08 -2.70
CA GLN A 145 18.48 -13.88 -1.70
C GLN A 145 17.23 -14.71 -2.04
N THR A 146 16.92 -14.94 -3.32
CA THR A 146 15.74 -15.70 -3.75
C THR A 146 16.00 -17.19 -4.00
N LEU A 147 17.19 -17.70 -3.67
CA LEU A 147 17.51 -19.14 -3.75
C LEU A 147 16.48 -20.00 -3.00
N ARG A 148 15.97 -19.49 -1.87
CA ARG A 148 14.85 -20.09 -1.15
C ARG A 148 14.07 -19.04 -0.38
N ILE A 149 12.77 -18.98 -0.63
CA ILE A 149 11.84 -18.09 0.07
C ILE A 149 11.27 -18.85 1.27
N ARG A 150 11.63 -18.43 2.48
CA ARG A 150 11.20 -19.12 3.70
C ARG A 150 9.84 -18.61 4.17
N ASP A 151 8.87 -19.51 4.25
CA ASP A 151 7.61 -19.29 4.95
C ASP A 151 7.71 -19.80 6.38
N ARG A 152 7.24 -19.00 7.33
CA ARG A 152 7.18 -19.35 8.76
C ARG A 152 5.72 -19.50 9.16
N THR A 153 5.43 -20.52 9.95
CA THR A 153 4.17 -20.63 10.69
C THR A 153 4.37 -20.08 12.10
N PRO A 154 3.33 -19.47 12.71
CA PRO A 154 3.41 -19.03 14.10
C PRO A 154 3.56 -20.25 15.01
N ILE A 155 4.23 -20.07 16.15
CA ILE A 155 4.32 -21.09 17.19
C ILE A 155 3.17 -20.84 18.17
N ASP A 156 2.31 -21.84 18.34
CA ASP A 156 1.16 -21.74 19.22
C ASP A 156 1.58 -21.74 20.70
N ILE A 157 1.51 -20.55 21.30
CA ILE A 157 1.84 -20.34 22.72
C ILE A 157 0.75 -20.82 23.67
N SER A 158 -0.44 -21.20 23.19
CA SER A 158 -1.50 -21.76 24.03
C SER A 158 -1.11 -23.10 24.66
N THR A 159 -0.14 -23.79 24.04
CA THR A 159 0.47 -25.02 24.56
C THR A 159 1.39 -24.77 25.77
N ILE A 160 1.77 -23.51 26.03
CA ILE A 160 2.64 -23.10 27.13
C ILE A 160 1.76 -22.44 28.22
N PRO A 161 1.88 -22.84 29.50
CA PRO A 161 1.15 -22.19 30.58
C PRO A 161 1.37 -20.68 30.60
N GLN A 162 0.28 -19.91 30.73
CA GLN A 162 0.28 -18.45 30.64
C GLN A 162 1.26 -17.78 31.63
N GLN A 163 1.53 -18.42 32.78
CA GLN A 163 2.50 -17.94 33.77
C GLN A 163 3.93 -17.88 33.21
N GLN A 164 4.27 -18.77 32.27
CA GLN A 164 5.58 -18.84 31.62
C GLN A 164 5.71 -17.91 30.41
N TRP A 165 4.63 -17.23 30.01
CA TRP A 165 4.68 -16.27 28.92
C TRP A 165 5.60 -15.09 29.27
N LEU A 166 6.42 -14.67 28.31
CA LEU A 166 7.39 -13.59 28.46
C LEU A 166 6.68 -12.25 28.62
N LYS A 167 7.19 -11.37 29.49
CA LYS A 167 6.63 -10.02 29.64
C LYS A 167 7.02 -9.15 28.45
N VAL A 168 6.09 -8.36 27.93
CA VAL A 168 6.28 -7.51 26.75
C VAL A 168 6.05 -6.04 27.10
N ASP A 169 7.09 -5.22 26.96
CA ASP A 169 6.93 -3.77 26.95
C ASP A 169 6.59 -3.30 25.52
N VAL A 170 5.52 -2.54 25.34
CA VAL A 170 5.14 -1.95 24.05
C VAL A 170 5.60 -0.49 24.02
N TYR A 171 6.49 -0.16 23.09
CA TYR A 171 7.04 1.19 22.93
C TYR A 171 6.45 1.88 21.71
N ILE A 172 5.86 3.05 21.94
CA ILE A 172 5.30 3.93 20.92
C ILE A 172 6.05 5.28 20.95
N PRO A 173 7.21 5.41 20.27
CA PRO A 173 7.92 6.68 20.14
C PRO A 173 7.14 7.70 19.31
N THR A 174 7.20 8.97 19.74
CA THR A 174 6.58 10.10 19.07
C THR A 174 7.39 11.39 19.26
N TYR A 175 7.30 12.31 18.30
CA TYR A 175 7.98 13.60 18.30
C TYR A 175 7.03 14.78 18.05
N ASN A 176 6.41 14.87 16.88
CA ASN A 176 5.53 15.98 16.49
C ASN A 176 4.14 15.54 16.01
N GLU A 177 3.84 14.25 15.99
CA GLU A 177 2.61 13.70 15.41
C GLU A 177 1.38 14.08 16.24
N ASP A 178 0.22 14.24 15.60
CA ASP A 178 -1.01 14.61 16.33
C ASP A 178 -1.36 13.61 17.45
N VAL A 179 -1.92 14.11 18.55
CA VAL A 179 -2.26 13.27 19.72
C VAL A 179 -3.27 12.18 19.33
N ASN A 180 -4.18 12.44 18.38
CA ASN A 180 -5.14 11.45 17.92
C ASN A 180 -4.47 10.31 17.13
N ILE A 181 -3.38 10.58 16.40
CA ILE A 181 -2.59 9.52 15.74
C ILE A 181 -1.99 8.60 16.81
N VAL A 182 -1.37 9.18 17.84
CA VAL A 182 -0.82 8.41 18.98
C VAL A 182 -1.92 7.65 19.71
N ARG A 183 -3.10 8.27 19.90
CA ARG A 183 -4.26 7.68 20.58
C ARG A 183 -4.73 6.40 19.91
N LYS A 184 -4.87 6.39 18.58
CA LYS A 184 -5.28 5.20 17.80
C LYS A 184 -4.36 4.01 18.04
N THR A 185 -3.04 4.25 17.94
CA THR A 185 -2.04 3.21 18.13
C THR A 185 -1.98 2.72 19.59
N ALA A 186 -2.13 3.63 20.55
CA ALA A 186 -2.18 3.29 21.98
C ALA A 186 -3.41 2.43 22.32
N LEU A 187 -4.59 2.78 21.80
CA LEU A 187 -5.83 2.01 21.97
C LEU A 187 -5.68 0.59 21.44
N ALA A 188 -5.18 0.43 20.22
CA ALA A 188 -4.94 -0.88 19.62
C ALA A 188 -3.87 -1.69 20.38
N ALA A 189 -2.81 -1.04 20.88
CA ALA A 189 -1.82 -1.69 21.73
C ALA A 189 -2.40 -2.21 23.05
N LEU A 190 -3.31 -1.44 23.67
CA LEU A 190 -4.06 -1.88 24.85
C LEU A 190 -5.00 -3.06 24.54
N ALA A 191 -5.51 -3.15 23.32
CA ALA A 191 -6.39 -4.23 22.86
C ALA A 191 -5.65 -5.51 22.42
N LEU A 192 -4.31 -5.52 22.34
CA LEU A 192 -3.53 -6.72 21.99
C LEU A 192 -3.97 -7.95 22.79
N ASP A 193 -4.16 -9.09 22.12
CA ASP A 193 -4.61 -10.33 22.75
C ASP A 193 -3.47 -10.98 23.55
N TYR A 194 -3.22 -10.44 24.75
CA TYR A 194 -2.16 -10.85 25.67
C TYR A 194 -2.53 -10.45 27.11
N PRO A 195 -2.11 -11.23 28.13
CA PRO A 195 -2.51 -10.99 29.52
C PRO A 195 -2.13 -9.60 30.00
N LYS A 196 -3.04 -8.92 30.71
CA LYS A 196 -2.85 -7.53 31.17
C LYS A 196 -1.62 -7.38 32.08
N ASP A 197 -1.30 -8.40 32.88
CA ASP A 197 -0.12 -8.44 33.76
C ASP A 197 1.19 -8.76 33.02
N LYS A 198 1.11 -9.16 31.75
CA LYS A 198 2.25 -9.53 30.89
C LYS A 198 2.56 -8.51 29.79
N LYS A 199 1.76 -7.45 29.66
CA LYS A 199 2.04 -6.35 28.73
C LYS A 199 1.97 -4.99 29.42
N THR A 200 2.82 -4.05 29.01
CA THR A 200 2.76 -2.67 29.49
C THR A 200 3.04 -1.70 28.34
N ILE A 201 2.18 -0.68 28.18
CA ILE A 201 2.22 0.25 27.05
C ILE A 201 2.91 1.54 27.49
N TYR A 202 3.96 1.93 26.76
CA TYR A 202 4.74 3.14 27.00
C TYR A 202 4.69 4.05 25.77
N ILE A 203 4.25 5.30 25.98
CA ILE A 203 4.38 6.38 25.00
C ILE A 203 5.71 7.08 25.26
N LEU A 204 6.61 7.10 24.27
CA LEU A 204 7.94 7.68 24.42
C LEU A 204 7.98 9.05 23.73
N ASP A 205 7.80 10.14 24.46
CA ASP A 205 7.68 11.49 23.88
C ASP A 205 9.00 12.26 23.86
N ASP A 206 9.49 12.51 22.64
CA ASP A 206 10.64 13.37 22.35
C ASP A 206 10.23 14.80 21.95
N GLY A 207 8.93 15.10 21.90
CA GLY A 207 8.34 16.36 21.45
C GLY A 207 8.50 17.55 22.41
N ARG A 208 9.65 17.70 23.07
CA ARG A 208 9.87 18.73 24.12
C ARG A 208 9.63 20.18 23.67
N LYS A 209 9.73 20.42 22.36
CA LYS A 209 9.46 21.73 21.73
C LYS A 209 7.96 22.06 21.66
N TYR A 210 7.09 21.09 21.96
CA TYR A 210 5.63 21.19 21.88
C TYR A 210 5.00 20.93 23.27
N PRO A 211 5.15 21.87 24.24
CA PRO A 211 4.72 21.64 25.61
C PRO A 211 3.20 21.42 25.76
N GLU A 212 2.38 22.11 24.97
CA GLU A 212 0.92 21.92 24.99
C GLU A 212 0.52 20.52 24.49
N ARG A 213 1.15 20.06 23.41
CA ARG A 213 0.99 18.69 22.91
C ARG A 213 1.39 17.66 23.98
N ARG A 214 2.48 17.90 24.71
CA ARG A 214 2.91 17.02 25.81
C ARG A 214 1.89 16.95 26.96
N LYS A 215 1.25 18.07 27.30
CA LYS A 215 0.14 18.07 28.28
C LYS A 215 -1.04 17.24 27.80
N GLN A 216 -1.42 17.38 26.53
CA GLN A 216 -2.48 16.57 25.91
C GLN A 216 -2.12 15.07 25.90
N LEU A 217 -0.89 14.71 25.54
CA LEU A 217 -0.39 13.33 25.62
C LEU A 217 -0.45 12.79 27.05
N SER A 218 -0.06 13.58 28.05
CA SER A 218 -0.12 13.17 29.45
C SER A 218 -1.56 12.91 29.90
N ARG A 219 -2.51 13.75 29.47
CA ARG A 219 -3.94 13.55 29.73
C ARG A 219 -4.44 12.27 29.06
N MET A 220 -4.15 12.09 27.77
CA MET A 220 -4.49 10.87 27.03
C MET A 220 -3.94 9.60 27.71
N CYS A 221 -2.67 9.62 28.15
CA CYS A 221 -2.06 8.48 28.83
C CYS A 221 -2.77 8.15 30.15
N LYS A 222 -3.18 9.15 30.92
CA LYS A 222 -3.95 8.96 32.16
C LYS A 222 -5.35 8.39 31.88
N GLU A 223 -6.02 8.90 30.85
CA GLU A 223 -7.35 8.43 30.43
C GLU A 223 -7.31 6.96 29.98
N LEU A 224 -6.30 6.57 29.21
CA LEU A 224 -6.17 5.22 28.65
C LEU A 224 -5.47 4.21 29.56
N GLY A 225 -4.76 4.66 30.60
CA GLY A 225 -3.92 3.80 31.44
C GLY A 225 -2.56 3.43 30.82
N CYS A 226 -2.02 4.28 29.95
CA CYS A 226 -0.67 4.13 29.38
C CYS A 226 0.38 4.89 30.21
N THR A 227 1.65 4.49 30.11
CA THR A 227 2.75 5.21 30.78
C THR A 227 3.44 6.17 29.82
N LEU A 228 3.47 7.47 30.14
CA LEU A 228 4.25 8.45 29.39
C LEU A 228 5.70 8.49 29.90
N LEU A 229 6.66 8.25 29.02
CA LEU A 229 8.09 8.42 29.30
C LEU A 229 8.65 9.60 28.50
N THR A 230 9.46 10.42 29.17
CA THR A 230 10.17 11.55 28.57
C THR A 230 11.64 11.55 28.98
N ARG A 231 12.44 12.35 28.28
CA ARG A 231 13.88 12.53 28.56
C ARG A 231 14.31 14.00 28.42
N PRO A 232 15.43 14.39 29.07
CA PRO A 232 15.85 15.80 29.12
C PRO A 232 16.59 16.30 27.86
N ASN A 233 16.87 15.45 26.87
CA ASN A 233 17.57 15.79 25.62
C ASN A 233 16.96 15.05 24.41
N ASN A 234 17.34 15.43 23.18
CA ASN A 234 16.88 14.79 21.94
C ASN A 234 18.03 14.06 21.22
N ASN A 235 19.06 13.62 21.96
CA ASN A 235 20.24 13.01 21.36
C ASN A 235 19.86 11.70 20.66
N HIS A 236 20.36 11.49 19.44
CA HIS A 236 20.11 10.30 18.62
C HIS A 236 18.64 10.01 18.32
N ALA A 237 17.77 11.04 18.33
CA ALA A 237 16.37 10.94 17.90
C ALA A 237 15.64 9.69 18.46
N LYS A 238 14.91 8.95 17.60
CA LYS A 238 14.14 7.75 17.96
C LYS A 238 14.99 6.67 18.64
N ALA A 239 16.18 6.38 18.13
CA ALA A 239 17.10 5.41 18.73
C ALA A 239 17.44 5.75 20.19
N GLY A 240 17.80 7.01 20.45
CA GLY A 240 18.11 7.50 21.79
C GLY A 240 16.89 7.48 22.72
N ASN A 241 15.70 7.75 22.19
CA ASN A 241 14.44 7.70 22.94
C ASN A 241 14.16 6.26 23.43
N ILE A 242 14.22 5.28 22.51
CA ILE A 242 14.06 3.86 22.82
C ILE A 242 15.14 3.39 23.81
N ASN A 243 16.41 3.76 23.59
CA ASN A 243 17.50 3.38 24.50
C ASN A 243 17.33 3.94 25.92
N THR A 244 16.70 5.11 26.07
CA THR A 244 16.38 5.66 27.38
C THR A 244 15.28 4.85 28.06
N ALA A 245 14.25 4.45 27.31
CA ALA A 245 13.17 3.60 27.80
C ALA A 245 13.67 2.20 28.20
N LEU A 246 14.56 1.59 27.41
CA LEU A 246 15.15 0.28 27.71
C LEU A 246 15.78 0.22 29.10
N LYS A 247 16.35 1.32 29.60
CA LYS A 247 16.97 1.40 30.93
C LYS A 247 15.96 1.54 32.08
N ARG A 248 14.70 1.88 31.79
CA ARG A 248 13.67 2.26 32.76
C ARG A 248 12.49 1.29 32.87
N THR A 249 12.39 0.33 31.95
CA THR A 249 11.31 -0.67 31.95
C THR A 249 11.85 -2.07 32.25
N HIS A 250 10.96 -3.08 32.37
CA HIS A 250 11.33 -4.40 32.90
C HIS A 250 10.80 -5.61 32.11
N GLY A 251 10.24 -5.42 30.91
CA GLY A 251 9.81 -6.51 30.04
C GLY A 251 10.98 -7.35 29.51
N ASP A 252 10.74 -8.65 29.28
CA ASP A 252 11.70 -9.58 28.67
C ASP A 252 11.85 -9.29 27.17
N LEU A 253 10.73 -8.93 26.54
CA LEU A 253 10.61 -8.54 25.14
C LEU A 253 10.14 -7.09 25.03
N VAL A 254 10.45 -6.47 23.90
CA VAL A 254 10.00 -5.13 23.54
C VAL A 254 9.33 -5.17 22.17
N LEU A 255 8.07 -4.78 22.10
CA LEU A 255 7.38 -4.50 20.84
C LEU A 255 7.57 -3.02 20.50
N ILE A 256 8.19 -2.73 19.36
CA ILE A 256 8.42 -1.36 18.89
C ILE A 256 7.42 -1.04 17.78
N LEU A 257 6.62 0.00 17.97
CA LEU A 257 5.63 0.50 17.01
C LEU A 257 5.85 1.99 16.78
N ASP A 258 5.97 2.42 15.53
CA ASP A 258 5.81 3.83 15.18
C ASP A 258 4.43 4.32 15.61
N CYS A 259 4.30 5.61 15.94
CA CYS A 259 3.05 6.13 16.48
C CYS A 259 1.87 6.10 15.48
N ASP A 260 2.14 5.95 14.19
CA ASP A 260 1.18 5.77 13.11
C ASP A 260 1.00 4.29 12.69
N HIS A 261 1.58 3.34 13.42
CA HIS A 261 1.54 1.90 13.13
C HIS A 261 0.60 1.17 14.11
N ILE A 262 -0.67 1.08 13.74
CA ILE A 262 -1.75 0.52 14.56
C ILE A 262 -1.68 -1.02 14.55
N PRO A 263 -1.43 -1.70 15.69
CA PRO A 263 -1.30 -3.16 15.72
C PRO A 263 -2.65 -3.89 15.72
N ALA A 264 -2.71 -5.03 15.03
CA ALA A 264 -3.82 -5.97 15.11
C ALA A 264 -3.76 -6.78 16.42
N LYS A 265 -4.93 -7.12 16.99
CA LYS A 265 -5.07 -7.87 18.24
C LYS A 265 -4.14 -9.10 18.35
N PRO A 266 -4.03 -9.98 17.34
CA PRO A 266 -3.29 -11.24 17.51
C PRO A 266 -1.77 -11.11 17.33
N LEU A 267 -1.21 -9.89 17.24
CA LEU A 267 0.22 -9.66 16.96
C LEU A 267 1.13 -10.38 17.97
N LEU A 268 0.90 -10.23 19.28
CA LEU A 268 1.76 -10.83 20.30
C LEU A 268 1.63 -12.36 20.31
N LYS A 269 0.42 -12.92 20.23
CA LYS A 269 0.20 -14.38 20.14
C LYS A 269 0.92 -15.01 18.96
N ASN A 270 0.96 -14.33 17.82
CA ASN A 270 1.63 -14.84 16.61
C ASN A 270 3.16 -14.63 16.59
N THR A 271 3.73 -13.82 17.49
CA THR A 271 5.16 -13.44 17.43
C THR A 271 5.97 -13.92 18.64
N VAL A 272 5.39 -13.92 19.85
CA VAL A 272 6.12 -14.26 21.07
C VAL A 272 6.63 -15.71 21.06
N GLY A 273 5.89 -16.64 20.45
CA GLY A 273 6.28 -18.05 20.40
C GLY A 273 7.65 -18.32 19.76
N PHE A 274 8.08 -17.48 18.80
CA PHE A 274 9.41 -17.60 18.18
C PHE A 274 10.58 -17.40 19.16
N PHE A 275 10.34 -16.72 20.28
CA PHE A 275 11.32 -16.52 21.34
C PHE A 275 11.50 -17.74 22.26
N SER A 276 10.85 -18.88 21.96
CA SER A 276 11.18 -20.16 22.58
C SER A 276 12.62 -20.60 22.25
N ASP A 277 13.16 -20.19 21.09
CA ASP A 277 14.60 -20.27 20.82
C ASP A 277 15.32 -19.09 21.54
N PRO A 278 16.20 -19.37 22.53
CA PRO A 278 16.90 -18.31 23.26
C PRO A 278 17.86 -17.50 22.39
N LYS A 279 18.26 -18.03 21.21
CA LYS A 279 19.09 -17.29 20.25
C LYS A 279 18.29 -16.32 19.38
N VAL A 280 16.97 -16.43 19.32
CA VAL A 280 16.13 -15.44 18.60
C VAL A 280 16.12 -14.14 19.39
N ALA A 281 16.65 -13.09 18.77
CA ALA A 281 16.72 -11.75 19.32
C ALA A 281 15.71 -10.79 18.66
N LEU A 282 15.21 -11.12 17.46
CA LEU A 282 14.35 -10.24 16.67
C LEU A 282 13.29 -11.06 15.91
N VAL A 283 12.05 -10.61 15.96
CA VAL A 283 10.96 -11.05 15.07
C VAL A 283 10.40 -9.81 14.36
N GLN A 284 10.57 -9.75 13.04
CA GLN A 284 10.06 -8.67 12.19
C GLN A 284 8.79 -9.12 11.46
N THR A 285 7.77 -8.25 11.42
CA THR A 285 6.56 -8.46 10.61
C THR A 285 6.50 -7.41 9.48
N PRO A 286 5.76 -7.66 8.38
CA PRO A 286 5.58 -6.69 7.30
C PRO A 286 5.07 -5.33 7.77
N HIS A 287 5.45 -4.27 7.05
CA HIS A 287 4.76 -2.99 7.11
C HIS A 287 3.74 -2.92 5.98
N TRP A 288 2.51 -2.62 6.33
CA TRP A 288 1.45 -2.36 5.38
C TRP A 288 0.85 -1.00 5.66
N PHE A 289 0.54 -0.27 4.59
CA PHE A 289 0.00 1.07 4.68
C PHE A 289 -1.43 1.07 4.15
N TYR A 290 -2.34 1.69 4.91
CA TYR A 290 -3.76 1.71 4.53
C TYR A 290 -4.13 2.89 3.62
N ASN A 291 -3.30 3.93 3.59
CA ASN A 291 -3.42 5.03 2.65
C ASN A 291 -2.54 4.78 1.41
N PRO A 292 -2.97 5.27 0.23
CA PRO A 292 -2.18 5.17 -0.98
C PRO A 292 -0.91 6.03 -0.85
N ASP A 293 0.21 5.51 -1.33
CA ASP A 293 1.42 6.31 -1.49
C ASP A 293 1.26 7.31 -2.67
N PRO A 294 2.20 8.26 -2.84
CA PRO A 294 2.10 9.24 -3.93
C PRO A 294 2.08 8.61 -5.33
N PHE A 295 2.68 7.44 -5.53
CA PHE A 295 2.67 6.77 -6.84
C PHE A 295 1.29 6.19 -7.13
N GLU A 296 0.66 5.54 -6.15
CA GLU A 296 -0.70 5.04 -6.28
C GLU A 296 -1.70 6.19 -6.49
N ARG A 297 -1.61 7.23 -5.65
CA ARG A 297 -2.54 8.36 -5.70
C ARG A 297 -2.37 9.16 -6.98
N ASN A 298 -1.16 9.57 -7.33
CA ASN A 298 -0.95 10.55 -8.40
C ASN A 298 -1.04 9.94 -9.79
N LEU A 299 -0.70 8.65 -9.93
CA LEU A 299 -0.90 7.89 -11.17
C LEU A 299 -2.26 7.18 -11.25
N LEU A 300 -3.08 7.36 -10.20
CA LEU A 300 -4.45 6.85 -10.06
C LEU A 300 -4.53 5.34 -10.30
N THR A 301 -3.64 4.58 -9.66
CA THR A 301 -3.54 3.14 -9.91
C THR A 301 -4.66 2.33 -9.25
N ARG A 302 -5.29 2.89 -8.21
CA ARG A 302 -6.44 2.31 -7.47
C ARG A 302 -6.13 0.91 -6.94
N GLY A 303 -4.98 0.74 -6.29
CA GLY A 303 -4.50 -0.52 -5.74
C GLY A 303 -4.14 -1.58 -6.79
N ARG A 304 -4.25 -1.31 -8.11
CA ARG A 304 -3.94 -2.30 -9.15
C ARG A 304 -2.46 -2.63 -9.23
N VAL A 305 -1.61 -1.66 -8.90
CA VAL A 305 -0.15 -1.80 -8.96
C VAL A 305 0.39 -1.96 -7.53
N PRO A 306 1.33 -2.90 -7.30
CA PRO A 306 2.03 -3.04 -6.02
C PRO A 306 2.74 -1.77 -5.58
N VAL A 307 2.66 -1.47 -4.28
CA VAL A 307 3.47 -0.43 -3.66
C VAL A 307 4.93 -0.92 -3.55
N ALA A 308 5.90 0.00 -3.62
CA ALA A 308 7.31 -0.36 -3.79
C ALA A 308 7.87 -1.31 -2.71
N ASN A 309 7.39 -1.18 -1.47
CA ASN A 309 7.87 -1.98 -0.33
C ASN A 309 7.33 -3.41 -0.31
N GLU A 310 6.33 -3.77 -1.13
CA GLU A 310 5.78 -5.14 -1.17
C GLU A 310 6.85 -6.15 -1.59
N LEU A 311 7.67 -5.85 -2.61
CA LEU A 311 8.79 -6.73 -3.03
C LEU A 311 9.72 -7.04 -1.85
N PHE A 312 10.06 -6.02 -1.08
CA PHE A 312 10.97 -6.16 0.05
C PHE A 312 10.38 -7.06 1.15
N TYR A 313 9.14 -6.82 1.54
CA TYR A 313 8.51 -7.57 2.63
C TYR A 313 8.08 -8.98 2.20
N LYS A 314 7.47 -9.14 1.02
CA LYS A 314 6.90 -10.42 0.57
C LYS A 314 7.90 -11.38 -0.08
N VAL A 315 9.08 -10.90 -0.50
CA VAL A 315 10.10 -11.74 -1.16
C VAL A 315 11.45 -11.61 -0.47
N ILE A 316 12.02 -10.41 -0.41
CA ILE A 316 13.42 -10.22 0.00
C ILE A 316 13.63 -10.56 1.49
N GLN A 317 12.75 -10.13 2.39
CA GLN A 317 12.87 -10.42 3.83
C GLN A 317 12.74 -11.92 4.13
N LYS A 318 11.90 -12.64 3.39
CA LYS A 318 11.76 -14.11 3.49
C LYS A 318 13.00 -14.84 2.97
N GLY A 319 13.59 -14.33 1.88
CA GLY A 319 14.88 -14.79 1.37
C GLY A 319 16.01 -14.54 2.37
N ASN A 320 16.04 -13.36 2.99
CA ASN A 320 16.99 -13.04 4.04
C ASN A 320 16.77 -13.90 5.30
N ASP A 321 15.54 -14.22 5.68
CA ASP A 321 15.22 -15.11 6.81
C ASP A 321 15.76 -16.54 6.60
N PHE A 322 15.79 -17.03 5.36
CA PHE A 322 16.44 -18.30 5.03
C PHE A 322 17.93 -18.28 5.44
N TRP A 323 18.62 -17.15 5.21
CA TRP A 323 20.03 -16.95 5.54
C TRP A 323 20.30 -16.43 6.95
N ASN A 324 19.29 -16.35 7.83
CA ASN A 324 19.37 -15.69 9.14
C ASN A 324 19.89 -14.24 9.04
N ALA A 325 19.41 -13.52 8.04
CA ALA A 325 19.80 -12.14 7.72
C ALA A 325 18.60 -11.19 7.64
N ALA A 326 17.39 -11.64 8.00
CA ALA A 326 16.23 -10.77 8.12
C ALA A 326 16.52 -9.68 9.16
N PHE A 327 16.28 -8.41 8.83
CA PHE A 327 16.67 -7.30 9.68
C PHE A 327 15.46 -6.45 10.09
N PHE A 328 15.64 -5.76 11.20
CA PHE A 328 14.70 -4.85 11.83
C PHE A 328 14.46 -3.63 10.92
N CYS A 329 13.19 -3.29 10.72
CA CYS A 329 12.75 -2.18 9.87
C CYS A 329 12.19 -1.00 10.69
N GLY A 330 12.61 -0.85 11.95
CA GLY A 330 12.28 0.31 12.78
C GLY A 330 10.92 0.24 13.50
N SER A 331 9.98 -0.59 13.03
CA SER A 331 8.65 -0.74 13.62
C SER A 331 8.07 -2.12 13.30
N ALA A 332 6.92 -2.47 13.91
CA ALA A 332 6.25 -3.76 13.75
C ALA A 332 7.21 -4.93 14.04
N ALA A 333 7.98 -4.80 15.11
CA ALA A 333 8.99 -5.78 15.48
C ALA A 333 8.99 -6.04 16.98
N VAL A 334 9.16 -7.30 17.35
CA VAL A 334 9.41 -7.73 18.72
C VAL A 334 10.89 -8.03 18.86
N VAL A 335 11.52 -7.50 19.90
CA VAL A 335 12.97 -7.65 20.14
C VAL A 335 13.20 -8.18 21.55
N ARG A 336 14.12 -9.12 21.71
CA ARG A 336 14.53 -9.60 23.03
C ARG A 336 15.41 -8.55 23.70
N LYS A 337 15.00 -8.09 24.88
CA LYS A 337 15.65 -6.97 25.57
C LYS A 337 17.11 -7.26 25.94
N LYS A 338 17.38 -8.46 26.46
CA LYS A 338 18.73 -8.83 26.91
C LYS A 338 19.78 -8.80 25.77
N PRO A 339 19.61 -9.52 24.63
CA PRO A 339 20.50 -9.38 23.47
C PRO A 339 20.64 -7.95 22.97
N LEU A 340 19.54 -7.18 22.98
CA LEU A 340 19.57 -5.79 22.54
C LEU A 340 20.48 -4.92 23.43
N LEU A 341 20.42 -5.10 24.75
CA LEU A 341 21.33 -4.41 25.68
C LEU A 341 22.79 -4.86 25.51
N GLU A 342 23.04 -6.13 25.22
CA GLU A 342 24.39 -6.67 24.99
C GLU A 342 25.09 -6.06 23.76
N VAL A 343 24.33 -5.56 22.77
CA VAL A 343 24.87 -4.83 21.61
C VAL A 343 24.87 -3.31 21.79
N GLY A 344 24.57 -2.82 23.00
CA GLY A 344 24.55 -1.39 23.33
C GLY A 344 23.19 -0.70 23.11
N GLY A 345 22.12 -1.47 22.92
CA GLY A 345 20.80 -0.97 22.57
C GLY A 345 20.59 -0.85 21.07
N ILE A 346 19.64 0.00 20.67
CA ILE A 346 19.45 0.44 19.29
C ILE A 346 20.67 1.27 18.86
N ALA A 347 21.22 0.98 17.69
CA ALA A 347 22.38 1.70 17.14
C ALA A 347 22.09 3.20 16.98
N VAL A 348 23.13 4.04 17.01
CA VAL A 348 22.97 5.51 17.04
C VAL A 348 23.90 6.24 16.06
N GLU A 349 24.77 5.49 15.39
CA GLU A 349 25.83 5.98 14.51
C GLU A 349 25.32 6.29 13.10
N THR A 350 24.19 5.71 12.71
CA THR A 350 23.58 5.87 11.38
C THR A 350 22.12 6.29 11.53
N VAL A 351 21.54 6.83 10.46
CA VAL A 351 20.12 7.23 10.45
C VAL A 351 19.14 6.08 10.15
N THR A 352 19.68 4.90 9.88
CA THR A 352 18.95 3.63 9.76
C THR A 352 19.40 2.74 10.91
N GLU A 353 19.08 3.19 12.13
CA GLU A 353 19.48 2.54 13.37
C GLU A 353 19.02 1.08 13.45
N ASP A 354 17.94 0.78 12.76
CA ASP A 354 17.21 -0.48 12.77
C ASP A 354 18.00 -1.61 12.09
N CYS A 355 18.37 -1.40 10.82
CA CYS A 355 19.21 -2.31 10.06
C CYS A 355 20.58 -2.46 10.74
N HIS A 356 21.15 -1.36 11.23
CA HIS A 356 22.45 -1.38 11.90
C HIS A 356 22.42 -2.18 13.20
N THR A 357 21.33 -2.07 13.98
CA THR A 357 21.13 -2.89 15.20
C THR A 357 21.09 -4.38 14.86
N SER A 358 20.41 -4.74 13.77
CA SER A 358 20.32 -6.15 13.33
C SER A 358 21.68 -6.72 12.95
N LEU A 359 22.50 -5.93 12.25
CA LEU A 359 23.87 -6.29 11.91
C LEU A 359 24.70 -6.57 13.17
N ARG A 360 24.55 -5.76 14.22
CA ARG A 360 25.21 -5.99 15.53
C ARG A 360 24.74 -7.27 16.21
N LEU A 361 23.43 -7.51 16.25
CA LEU A 361 22.85 -8.73 16.82
C LEU A 361 23.36 -9.99 16.08
N HIS A 362 23.36 -9.98 14.75
CA HIS A 362 23.89 -11.08 13.95
C HIS A 362 25.40 -11.26 14.09
N SER A 363 26.16 -10.18 14.24
CA SER A 363 27.60 -10.23 14.55
C SER A 363 27.87 -10.88 15.92
N LYS A 364 26.92 -10.79 16.86
CA LYS A 364 26.94 -11.55 18.14
C LYS A 364 26.35 -12.96 18.02
N LYS A 365 26.08 -13.46 16.81
CA LYS A 365 25.52 -14.79 16.51
C LYS A 365 24.09 -15.01 16.99
N TYR A 366 23.34 -13.94 17.30
CA TYR A 366 21.89 -14.05 17.48
C TYR A 366 21.19 -14.33 16.15
N LYS A 367 19.95 -14.80 16.27
CA LYS A 367 19.06 -15.08 15.14
C LYS A 367 17.96 -14.03 15.04
N SER A 368 17.48 -13.84 13.83
CA SER A 368 16.26 -13.10 13.56
C SER A 368 15.26 -13.99 12.82
N ILE A 369 13.99 -13.60 12.90
CA ILE A 369 12.87 -14.24 12.22
C ILE A 369 12.13 -13.17 11.44
N TYR A 370 11.78 -13.48 10.20
CA TYR A 370 10.76 -12.73 9.47
C TYR A 370 9.47 -13.54 9.43
N TYR A 371 8.36 -12.95 9.87
CA TYR A 371 7.04 -13.58 9.84
C TYR A 371 6.10 -12.78 8.94
N ASP A 372 5.84 -13.33 7.75
CA ASP A 372 5.07 -12.69 6.67
C ASP A 372 3.55 -12.70 6.92
N LYS A 373 3.12 -12.06 8.01
CA LYS A 373 1.71 -11.79 8.30
C LYS A 373 1.54 -10.31 8.57
N ILE A 374 0.67 -9.65 7.81
CA ILE A 374 0.37 -8.22 8.03
C ILE A 374 -0.42 -8.12 9.34
N MET A 375 0.17 -7.49 10.35
CA MET A 375 -0.45 -7.31 11.67
C MET A 375 -0.35 -5.86 12.17
N VAL A 376 0.03 -4.94 11.30
CA VAL A 376 0.16 -3.52 11.61
C VAL A 376 -0.34 -2.73 10.41
N ALA A 377 -1.22 -1.75 10.66
CA ALA A 377 -1.71 -0.80 9.68
C ALA A 377 -1.04 0.57 9.91
N GLY A 378 -0.18 0.96 8.96
CA GLY A 378 0.61 2.18 8.99
C GLY A 378 0.11 3.30 8.08
N LEU A 379 0.68 4.49 8.22
CA LEU A 379 0.53 5.60 7.27
C LEU A 379 1.76 5.77 6.35
N ALA A 380 1.53 5.64 5.04
CA ALA A 380 2.47 6.04 3.99
C ALA A 380 2.59 7.58 3.91
N PRO A 381 3.71 8.11 3.40
CA PRO A 381 3.85 9.55 3.18
C PRO A 381 2.76 10.12 2.26
N GLU A 382 2.14 11.22 2.67
CA GLU A 382 1.02 11.82 1.92
C GLU A 382 1.46 12.74 0.77
N THR A 383 2.74 13.04 0.60
CA THR A 383 3.23 13.92 -0.49
C THR A 383 4.45 13.29 -1.13
N PHE A 384 4.68 13.57 -2.40
CA PHE A 384 5.86 13.16 -3.13
C PHE A 384 7.14 13.69 -2.46
N ALA A 385 7.16 14.96 -2.05
CA ALA A 385 8.27 15.54 -1.30
C ALA A 385 8.59 14.77 0.00
N SER A 386 7.57 14.41 0.77
CA SER A 386 7.75 13.63 2.01
C SER A 386 8.22 12.21 1.74
N TYR A 387 7.72 11.61 0.65
CA TYR A 387 8.17 10.29 0.19
C TYR A 387 9.65 10.31 -0.22
N VAL A 388 10.06 11.28 -1.05
CA VAL A 388 11.47 11.49 -1.44
C VAL A 388 12.32 11.70 -0.19
N GLY A 389 11.88 12.54 0.75
CA GLY A 389 12.58 12.77 2.01
C GLY A 389 12.77 11.50 2.85
N GLN A 390 11.78 10.61 2.88
CA GLN A 390 11.90 9.31 3.56
C GLN A 390 12.91 8.40 2.85
N GLN A 391 12.82 8.25 1.53
CA GLN A 391 13.71 7.40 0.74
C GLN A 391 15.18 7.87 0.79
N VAL A 392 15.40 9.18 0.75
CA VAL A 392 16.72 9.79 0.89
C VAL A 392 17.35 9.47 2.25
N ARG A 393 16.57 9.47 3.34
CA ARG A 393 17.07 9.09 4.66
C ARG A 393 17.51 7.63 4.69
N TRP A 394 16.72 6.73 4.10
CA TRP A 394 17.06 5.31 4.00
C TRP A 394 18.31 5.09 3.15
N ALA A 395 18.39 5.72 1.98
CA ALA A 395 19.54 5.68 1.10
C ALA A 395 20.83 6.13 1.81
N ARG A 396 20.76 7.25 2.55
CA ARG A 396 21.88 7.73 3.35
C ARG A 396 22.30 6.72 4.41
N GLY A 397 21.36 6.24 5.21
CA GLY A 397 21.65 5.34 6.32
C GLY A 397 22.27 4.02 5.86
N MET A 398 21.75 3.43 4.78
CA MET A 398 22.31 2.22 4.19
C MET A 398 23.73 2.45 3.66
N ALA A 399 24.00 3.57 3.00
CA ALA A 399 25.36 3.94 2.56
C ALA A 399 26.31 4.23 3.74
N GLN A 400 25.82 4.82 4.83
CA GLN A 400 26.59 4.99 6.07
C GLN A 400 26.98 3.64 6.66
N ILE A 401 26.06 2.67 6.75
CA ILE A 401 26.37 1.32 7.21
C ILE A 401 27.42 0.67 6.29
N LEU A 402 27.25 0.75 4.97
CA LEU A 402 28.23 0.22 4.02
C LEU A 402 29.63 0.79 4.28
N ARG A 403 29.72 2.10 4.50
CA ARG A 403 30.99 2.81 4.71
C ARG A 403 31.65 2.52 6.06
N ILE A 404 30.86 2.48 7.13
CA ILE A 404 31.34 2.33 8.52
C ILE A 404 31.62 0.87 8.83
N GLU A 405 30.66 -0.02 8.52
CA GLU A 405 30.72 -1.42 8.91
C GLU A 405 31.39 -2.29 7.86
N ASN A 406 31.33 -1.91 6.57
CA ASN A 406 31.79 -2.71 5.43
C ASN A 406 31.41 -4.21 5.59
N PRO A 407 30.12 -4.55 5.46
CA PRO A 407 29.60 -5.87 5.79
C PRO A 407 30.34 -7.02 5.09
N LEU A 408 30.85 -6.76 3.87
CA LEU A 408 31.48 -7.78 3.05
C LEU A 408 32.88 -8.17 3.56
N PHE A 409 33.74 -7.18 3.88
CA PHE A 409 35.16 -7.44 4.13
C PHE A 409 35.61 -7.19 5.57
N ASN A 410 34.79 -6.57 6.42
CA ASN A 410 35.21 -6.28 7.79
C ASN A 410 35.36 -7.58 8.62
N PRO A 411 36.57 -7.92 9.11
CA PRO A 411 36.80 -9.14 9.87
C PRO A 411 36.25 -9.06 11.30
N LYS A 412 35.99 -7.86 11.84
CA LYS A 412 35.42 -7.68 13.18
C LYS A 412 33.96 -8.13 13.25
N LEU A 413 33.26 -8.13 12.12
CA LEU A 413 31.90 -8.63 12.02
C LEU A 413 31.91 -10.16 11.96
N LYS A 414 31.43 -10.82 13.01
CA LYS A 414 31.36 -12.29 13.03
C LYS A 414 30.10 -12.79 12.31
N LEU A 415 29.90 -12.35 11.07
CA LEU A 415 28.80 -12.77 10.20
C LEU A 415 29.16 -14.03 9.42
N SER A 416 28.17 -14.85 9.07
CA SER A 416 28.35 -15.91 8.07
C SER A 416 28.54 -15.29 6.68
N PHE A 417 29.12 -16.03 5.74
CA PHE A 417 29.29 -15.55 4.36
C PHE A 417 27.93 -15.14 3.74
N ALA A 418 26.89 -15.93 3.95
CA ALA A 418 25.54 -15.62 3.48
C ALA A 418 24.99 -14.31 4.09
N GLN A 419 25.16 -14.10 5.40
CA GLN A 419 24.77 -12.86 6.06
C GLN A 419 25.54 -11.65 5.49
N ARG A 420 26.83 -11.80 5.21
CA ARG A 420 27.64 -10.74 4.58
C ARG A 420 27.07 -10.33 3.22
N LEU A 421 26.70 -11.29 2.38
CA LEU A 421 26.07 -11.02 1.08
C LEU A 421 24.70 -10.36 1.22
N CYS A 422 23.85 -10.81 2.15
CA CYS A 422 22.54 -10.19 2.40
C CYS A 422 22.67 -8.73 2.88
N TYR A 423 23.56 -8.46 3.83
CA TYR A 423 23.80 -7.09 4.30
C TYR A 423 24.49 -6.22 3.25
N PHE A 424 25.41 -6.79 2.47
CA PHE A 424 26.00 -6.08 1.34
C PHE A 424 24.92 -5.69 0.32
N SER A 425 24.06 -6.64 -0.08
CA SER A 425 22.90 -6.38 -0.96
C SER A 425 22.02 -5.24 -0.43
N ALA A 426 21.61 -5.31 0.84
CA ALA A 426 20.76 -4.28 1.45
C ALA A 426 21.43 -2.90 1.47
N THR A 427 22.73 -2.85 1.82
CA THR A 427 23.46 -1.59 1.98
C THR A 427 23.93 -0.99 0.65
N SER A 428 24.10 -1.80 -0.40
CA SER A 428 24.43 -1.35 -1.75
C SER A 428 23.21 -1.04 -2.62
N HIS A 429 22.00 -1.46 -2.23
CA HIS A 429 20.79 -1.35 -3.07
C HIS A 429 20.46 0.09 -3.51
N PHE A 430 20.62 1.07 -2.63
CA PHE A 430 20.24 2.46 -2.91
C PHE A 430 21.17 3.20 -3.89
N PHE A 431 22.28 2.57 -4.31
CA PHE A 431 23.20 3.14 -5.30
C PHE A 431 22.65 3.11 -6.72
N PHE A 432 21.44 2.58 -6.95
CA PHE A 432 20.78 2.55 -8.26
C PHE A 432 20.63 3.94 -8.89
N GLY A 433 20.68 5.02 -8.10
CA GLY A 433 20.55 6.38 -8.62
C GLY A 433 21.60 6.72 -9.68
N PHE A 434 22.84 6.26 -9.47
CA PHE A 434 23.93 6.46 -10.41
C PHE A 434 23.73 5.75 -11.77
N PRO A 435 23.57 4.41 -11.83
CA PRO A 435 23.37 3.71 -13.10
C PRO A 435 22.10 4.16 -13.83
N ARG A 436 21.01 4.49 -13.10
CA ARG A 436 19.77 4.96 -13.76
C ARG A 436 19.95 6.29 -14.48
N LEU A 437 20.61 7.26 -13.85
CA LEU A 437 20.93 8.52 -14.51
C LEU A 437 21.87 8.30 -15.70
N LEU A 438 22.84 7.40 -15.57
CA LEU A 438 23.77 7.11 -16.65
C LEU A 438 23.11 6.41 -17.84
N TYR A 439 22.16 5.50 -17.62
CA TYR A 439 21.39 4.86 -18.69
C TYR A 439 20.49 5.85 -19.44
N ALA A 440 19.96 6.88 -18.76
CA ALA A 440 19.25 7.97 -19.42
C ALA A 440 20.20 8.91 -20.17
N LEU A 441 21.40 9.15 -19.63
CA LEU A 441 22.40 10.06 -20.19
C LEU A 441 23.19 9.46 -21.37
N ALA A 442 23.45 8.16 -21.38
CA ALA A 442 24.23 7.47 -22.41
C ALA A 442 23.78 7.79 -23.85
N PRO A 443 22.49 7.65 -24.23
CA PRO A 443 22.06 7.97 -25.59
C PRO A 443 22.07 9.48 -25.88
N VAL A 444 21.94 10.34 -24.86
CA VAL A 444 22.07 11.81 -24.99
C VAL A 444 23.51 12.19 -25.38
N LEU A 445 24.50 11.60 -24.71
CA LEU A 445 25.92 11.86 -24.99
C LEU A 445 26.28 11.47 -26.43
N TYR A 446 25.72 10.36 -26.93
CA TYR A 446 25.91 9.97 -28.32
C TYR A 446 25.22 10.92 -29.29
N LEU A 447 23.91 11.16 -29.12
CA LEU A 447 23.10 11.90 -30.10
C LEU A 447 23.40 13.41 -30.14
N LEU A 448 23.78 14.02 -29.02
CA LEU A 448 24.08 15.46 -28.96
C LEU A 448 25.55 15.79 -29.09
N LEU A 449 26.44 14.94 -28.56
CA LEU A 449 27.88 15.23 -28.46
C LEU A 449 28.75 14.30 -29.32
N GLY A 450 28.18 13.27 -29.96
CA GLY A 450 28.93 12.29 -30.74
C GLY A 450 29.85 11.41 -29.89
N ILE A 451 29.69 11.40 -28.56
CA ILE A 451 30.52 10.59 -27.66
C ILE A 451 30.05 9.15 -27.77
N ASN A 452 30.95 8.25 -28.18
CA ASN A 452 30.61 6.86 -28.40
C ASN A 452 31.01 6.00 -27.18
N LEU A 453 30.02 5.50 -26.44
CA LEU A 453 30.24 4.72 -25.22
C LEU A 453 30.44 3.22 -25.50
N ILE A 454 30.01 2.71 -26.66
CA ILE A 454 30.02 1.28 -27.00
C ILE A 454 30.58 1.12 -28.41
N ARG A 455 31.73 0.44 -28.52
CA ARG A 455 32.31 0.11 -29.82
C ARG A 455 31.49 -1.02 -30.47
N GLY A 456 31.07 -0.84 -31.71
CA GLY A 456 30.37 -1.89 -32.49
C GLY A 456 29.14 -1.41 -33.25
N ILE A 457 28.60 -2.31 -34.07
CA ILE A 457 27.38 -2.08 -34.85
C ILE A 457 26.18 -2.33 -33.93
N GLY A 458 25.15 -1.49 -34.07
CA GLY A 458 24.04 -1.44 -33.14
C GLY A 458 23.34 -2.79 -32.90
N LEU A 459 22.98 -3.49 -33.99
CA LEU A 459 22.21 -4.73 -33.93
C LEU A 459 22.97 -5.86 -33.22
N GLU A 460 24.29 -5.92 -33.39
CA GLU A 460 25.15 -6.90 -32.72
C GLU A 460 25.06 -6.74 -31.20
N THR A 461 25.18 -5.50 -30.70
CA THR A 461 25.09 -5.22 -29.26
C THR A 461 23.74 -5.66 -28.70
N LEU A 462 22.64 -5.46 -29.44
CA LEU A 462 21.30 -5.92 -29.03
C LEU A 462 21.18 -7.45 -28.99
N ALA A 463 21.84 -8.18 -29.90
CA ALA A 463 21.81 -9.64 -29.94
C ALA A 463 22.47 -10.28 -28.71
N TYR A 464 23.39 -9.58 -28.05
CA TYR A 464 23.97 -9.98 -26.76
C TYR A 464 23.21 -9.40 -25.57
N ALA A 465 22.77 -8.14 -25.64
CA ALA A 465 22.07 -7.48 -24.55
C ALA A 465 20.66 -8.05 -24.34
N LEU A 466 19.75 -7.97 -25.32
CA LEU A 466 18.34 -8.28 -25.09
C LEU A 466 18.06 -9.64 -24.41
N PRO A 467 18.72 -10.76 -24.78
CA PRO A 467 18.50 -12.03 -24.10
C PRO A 467 18.80 -11.98 -22.60
N HIS A 468 19.85 -11.25 -22.20
CA HIS A 468 20.22 -11.15 -20.78
C HIS A 468 19.15 -10.43 -19.95
N ILE A 469 18.49 -9.42 -20.53
CA ILE A 469 17.50 -8.57 -19.88
C ILE A 469 16.22 -9.38 -19.77
N VAL A 470 15.80 -9.99 -20.88
CA VAL A 470 14.55 -10.74 -20.95
C VAL A 470 14.59 -11.98 -20.05
N LEU A 471 15.70 -12.73 -20.05
CA LEU A 471 15.86 -13.88 -19.15
C LEU A 471 15.92 -13.46 -17.68
N ALA A 472 16.58 -12.34 -17.36
CA ALA A 472 16.57 -11.81 -16.00
C ALA A 472 15.16 -11.38 -15.56
N MET A 473 14.36 -10.80 -16.46
CA MET A 473 12.96 -10.48 -16.21
C MET A 473 12.13 -11.76 -15.97
N TYR A 474 12.30 -12.80 -16.80
CA TYR A 474 11.59 -14.07 -16.63
C TYR A 474 11.96 -14.80 -15.34
N ALA A 475 13.25 -14.85 -14.98
CA ALA A 475 13.70 -15.47 -13.74
C ALA A 475 13.11 -14.77 -12.51
N ASN A 476 13.12 -13.43 -12.49
CA ASN A 476 12.52 -12.65 -11.41
C ASN A 476 10.99 -12.70 -11.40
N TYR A 477 10.34 -12.83 -12.56
CA TYR A 477 8.88 -12.95 -12.66
C TYR A 477 8.34 -14.11 -11.81
N ILE A 478 8.99 -15.28 -11.84
CA ILE A 478 8.54 -16.47 -11.11
C ILE A 478 8.34 -16.18 -9.61
N THR A 479 9.28 -15.45 -9.00
CA THR A 479 9.23 -15.12 -7.56
C THR A 479 8.51 -13.81 -7.24
N GLN A 480 8.43 -12.87 -8.20
CA GLN A 480 7.99 -11.50 -7.94
C GLN A 480 6.65 -11.11 -8.59
N LYS A 481 6.03 -11.99 -9.42
CA LYS A 481 4.83 -11.69 -10.23
C LYS A 481 3.62 -11.13 -9.46
N GLN A 482 3.52 -11.35 -8.15
CA GLN A 482 2.43 -10.84 -7.33
C GLN A 482 2.71 -9.47 -6.71
N VAL A 483 3.98 -9.04 -6.66
CA VAL A 483 4.44 -7.90 -5.85
C VAL A 483 5.30 -6.91 -6.63
N ARG A 484 5.60 -7.21 -7.91
CA ARG A 484 6.34 -6.32 -8.80
C ARG A 484 5.74 -6.37 -10.19
N PHE A 485 5.37 -5.20 -10.70
CA PHE A 485 4.85 -5.06 -12.06
C PHE A 485 5.96 -4.53 -12.97
N SER A 486 6.00 -5.06 -14.19
CA SER A 486 7.01 -4.71 -15.19
C SER A 486 7.06 -3.19 -15.43
N PHE A 487 8.28 -2.63 -15.48
CA PHE A 487 8.58 -1.20 -15.68
C PHE A 487 8.20 -0.25 -14.53
N TRP A 488 7.41 -0.70 -13.57
CA TRP A 488 6.97 0.17 -12.46
C TRP A 488 8.11 0.48 -11.49
N ASN A 489 9.02 -0.47 -11.30
CA ASN A 489 10.23 -0.26 -10.51
C ASN A 489 11.16 0.78 -11.15
N GLU A 490 11.29 0.78 -12.47
CA GLU A 490 12.07 1.77 -13.22
C GLU A 490 11.51 3.17 -12.99
N ILE A 491 10.18 3.32 -12.95
CA ILE A 491 9.50 4.60 -12.64
C ILE A 491 9.82 5.05 -11.20
N PHE A 492 9.71 4.14 -10.22
CA PHE A 492 10.11 4.42 -8.84
C PHE A 492 11.58 4.85 -8.75
N GLU A 493 12.48 4.12 -9.40
CA GLU A 493 13.91 4.40 -9.34
C GLU A 493 14.26 5.71 -10.07
N TYR A 494 13.65 6.00 -11.23
CA TYR A 494 13.87 7.27 -11.93
C TYR A 494 13.39 8.48 -11.12
N ALA A 495 12.24 8.38 -10.45
CA ALA A 495 11.72 9.43 -9.59
C ALA A 495 12.67 9.79 -8.41
N LEU A 496 13.54 8.85 -8.01
CA LEU A 496 14.45 8.99 -6.87
C LEU A 496 15.94 9.06 -7.27
N ALA A 497 16.26 8.82 -8.54
CA ALA A 497 17.62 8.50 -8.96
C ALA A 497 18.63 9.61 -8.62
N PHE A 498 18.26 10.86 -8.85
CA PHE A 498 19.14 11.99 -8.60
C PHE A 498 19.43 12.20 -7.11
N GLN A 499 18.38 12.23 -6.29
CA GLN A 499 18.50 12.44 -4.86
C GLN A 499 19.27 11.29 -4.20
N ASN A 500 18.95 10.04 -4.56
CA ASN A 500 19.62 8.87 -4.03
C ASN A 500 21.09 8.80 -4.48
N GLY A 501 21.38 9.07 -5.75
CA GLY A 501 22.75 9.06 -6.28
C GLY A 501 23.66 10.05 -5.55
N ILE A 502 23.17 11.28 -5.32
CA ILE A 502 23.93 12.32 -4.62
C ILE A 502 24.16 11.97 -3.15
N VAL A 503 23.11 11.52 -2.46
CA VAL A 503 23.18 11.30 -1.01
C VAL A 503 23.96 10.05 -0.64
N THR A 504 23.86 8.98 -1.44
CA THR A 504 24.66 7.76 -1.25
C THR A 504 26.14 8.04 -1.50
N LEU A 505 26.48 8.83 -2.53
CA LEU A 505 27.86 9.25 -2.80
C LEU A 505 28.43 10.10 -1.66
N MET A 506 27.68 11.10 -1.18
CA MET A 506 28.11 11.92 -0.04
C MET A 506 28.36 11.07 1.20
N ALA A 507 27.48 10.12 1.50
CA ALA A 507 27.62 9.24 2.66
C ALA A 507 28.85 8.32 2.57
N LEU A 508 29.23 7.87 1.37
CA LEU A 508 30.48 7.12 1.17
C LEU A 508 31.73 7.97 1.40
N ILE A 509 31.73 9.21 0.89
CA ILE A 509 32.86 10.13 1.03
C ILE A 509 33.02 10.52 2.51
N ASN A 510 31.94 11.01 3.13
CA ASN A 510 31.91 11.34 4.53
C ASN A 510 30.51 11.08 5.12
N PRO A 511 30.37 10.06 5.99
CA PRO A 511 29.07 9.67 6.52
C PRO A 511 28.42 10.73 7.41
N LYS A 512 29.17 11.77 7.84
CA LYS A 512 28.64 12.87 8.65
C LYS A 512 28.04 14.02 7.81
N LEU A 513 28.21 14.01 6.48
CA LEU A 513 27.68 15.06 5.61
C LEU A 513 26.17 14.92 5.40
N GLY A 514 25.48 16.07 5.48
CA GLY A 514 24.04 16.20 5.32
C GLY A 514 23.26 16.12 6.63
N SER A 515 22.27 16.98 6.80
CA SER A 515 21.30 16.92 7.90
C SER A 515 20.05 16.16 7.46
N PHE A 516 19.15 15.84 8.39
CA PHE A 516 17.79 15.46 8.04
C PHE A 516 16.82 16.18 8.95
N ASN A 517 15.62 16.43 8.43
CA ASN A 517 14.51 16.90 9.22
C ASN A 517 13.51 15.76 9.43
N VAL A 518 12.74 15.82 10.51
CA VAL A 518 11.64 14.87 10.75
C VAL A 518 10.60 15.08 9.65
N THR A 519 10.19 13.99 9.00
CA THR A 519 9.16 14.02 7.96
C THR A 519 7.82 14.31 8.62
N ASP A 520 7.11 15.34 8.16
CA ASP A 520 5.77 15.63 8.67
C ASP A 520 4.80 14.49 8.31
N LYS A 521 3.97 14.11 9.28
CA LYS A 521 2.94 13.08 9.15
C LYS A 521 1.56 13.76 9.24
N GLY A 522 0.63 13.40 8.36
CA GLY A 522 -0.74 13.95 8.38
C GLY A 522 -0.95 15.25 7.56
N VAL A 523 -0.17 15.47 6.49
CA VAL A 523 -0.31 16.67 5.64
C VAL A 523 -1.18 16.36 4.42
N SER A 524 -2.40 16.89 4.40
CA SER A 524 -3.34 16.68 3.30
C SER A 524 -3.09 17.61 2.12
N VAL A 525 -3.11 17.03 0.90
CA VAL A 525 -3.05 17.77 -0.35
C VAL A 525 -4.46 18.23 -0.73
N THR A 526 -4.75 19.53 -0.58
CA THR A 526 -6.08 20.09 -0.88
C THR A 526 -6.27 20.48 -2.35
N LYS A 527 -5.17 20.72 -3.08
CA LYS A 527 -5.20 21.23 -4.47
C LYS A 527 -4.15 20.51 -5.32
N ARG A 528 -4.35 20.50 -6.65
CA ARG A 528 -3.33 20.03 -7.59
C ARG A 528 -2.11 20.95 -7.55
N VAL A 529 -0.95 20.39 -7.24
CA VAL A 529 0.33 21.11 -7.18
C VAL A 529 1.41 20.22 -7.78
N PHE A 530 2.29 20.80 -8.58
CA PHE A 530 3.47 20.11 -9.08
C PHE A 530 4.67 20.37 -8.16
N ASP A 531 5.34 19.31 -7.71
CA ASP A 531 6.56 19.44 -6.91
C ASP A 531 7.79 19.68 -7.81
N TRP A 532 8.07 20.96 -8.06
CA TRP A 532 9.22 21.42 -8.84
C TRP A 532 10.57 21.09 -8.19
N ASN A 533 10.65 21.18 -6.86
CA ASN A 533 11.91 21.05 -6.14
C ASN A 533 12.44 19.62 -6.21
N SER A 534 11.57 18.64 -5.95
CA SER A 534 11.94 17.22 -6.04
C SER A 534 12.14 16.76 -7.48
N SER A 535 11.55 17.42 -8.48
CA SER A 535 11.54 16.94 -9.88
C SER A 535 12.54 17.63 -10.80
N ARG A 536 13.28 18.63 -10.30
CA ARG A 536 14.18 19.47 -11.13
C ARG A 536 15.16 18.69 -12.01
N ALA A 537 15.78 17.64 -11.48
CA ALA A 537 16.77 16.87 -12.22
C ALA A 537 16.11 15.97 -13.27
N THR A 538 14.96 15.39 -12.94
CA THR A 538 14.13 14.61 -13.86
C THR A 538 13.66 15.48 -15.03
N LEU A 539 13.26 16.73 -14.77
CA LEU A 539 12.89 17.70 -15.82
C LEU A 539 14.05 18.01 -16.76
N VAL A 540 15.25 18.27 -16.22
CA VAL A 540 16.45 18.49 -17.05
C VAL A 540 16.76 17.28 -17.91
N MET A 541 16.68 16.07 -17.35
CA MET A 541 16.93 14.84 -18.12
C MET A 541 15.90 14.64 -19.24
N VAL A 542 14.61 14.91 -18.97
CA VAL A 542 13.56 14.87 -19.99
C VAL A 542 13.83 15.88 -21.10
N ALA A 543 14.21 17.11 -20.77
CA ALA A 543 14.56 18.12 -21.77
C ALA A 543 15.73 17.66 -22.66
N LEU A 544 16.79 17.11 -22.06
CA LEU A 544 17.94 16.58 -22.80
C LEU A 544 17.55 15.43 -23.74
N LEU A 545 16.70 14.51 -23.29
CA LEU A 545 16.21 13.40 -24.12
C LEU A 545 15.36 13.89 -25.30
N VAL A 546 14.48 14.86 -25.07
CA VAL A 546 13.67 15.47 -26.14
C VAL A 546 14.57 16.16 -27.16
N THR A 547 15.55 16.96 -26.71
CA THR A 547 16.53 17.59 -27.60
C THR A 547 17.33 16.56 -28.38
N SER A 548 17.71 15.44 -27.75
CA SER A 548 18.43 14.34 -28.41
C SER A 548 17.61 13.69 -29.54
N LEU A 549 16.30 13.50 -29.33
CA LEU A 549 15.42 12.96 -30.36
C LEU A 549 15.25 13.93 -31.55
N LEU A 550 15.26 15.24 -31.30
CA LEU A 550 15.22 16.25 -32.36
C LEU A 550 16.50 16.26 -33.22
N ALA A 551 17.63 15.76 -32.71
CA ALA A 551 18.88 15.63 -33.46
C ALA A 551 18.90 14.41 -34.41
N VAL A 552 18.01 13.43 -34.23
CA VAL A 552 18.01 12.17 -35.02
C VAL A 552 17.88 12.40 -36.53
N PRO A 553 16.94 13.23 -37.03
CA PRO A 553 16.83 13.47 -38.48
C PRO A 553 18.09 14.08 -39.09
N PHE A 554 18.80 14.92 -38.34
CA PHE A 554 20.05 15.54 -38.78
C PHE A 554 21.17 14.51 -38.95
N TRP A 555 21.32 13.61 -37.99
CA TRP A 555 22.27 12.49 -38.08
C TRP A 555 22.01 11.59 -39.29
N LEU A 556 20.73 11.24 -39.52
CA LEU A 556 20.34 10.38 -40.64
C LEU A 556 20.57 11.06 -42.00
N ALA A 557 20.46 12.39 -42.06
CA ALA A 557 20.73 13.15 -43.28
C ALA A 557 22.22 13.29 -43.59
N ILE A 558 23.07 13.47 -42.57
CA ILE A 558 24.49 13.83 -42.76
C ILE A 558 25.41 12.61 -42.80
N ASN A 559 25.12 11.57 -42.02
CA ASN A 559 26.00 10.40 -41.93
C ASN A 559 25.18 9.09 -41.96
N PRO A 560 24.80 8.61 -43.15
CA PRO A 560 24.03 7.37 -43.29
C PRO A 560 24.73 6.13 -42.73
N ASN A 561 26.06 6.15 -42.60
CA ASN A 561 26.84 5.01 -42.12
C ASN A 561 26.64 4.71 -40.62
N VAL A 562 26.12 5.67 -39.84
CA VAL A 562 25.85 5.49 -38.40
C VAL A 562 24.38 5.25 -38.08
N THR A 563 23.54 5.00 -39.11
CA THR A 563 22.08 4.85 -38.98
C THR A 563 21.68 3.87 -37.88
N GLU A 564 22.29 2.68 -37.82
CA GLU A 564 21.94 1.69 -36.81
C GLU A 564 22.17 2.17 -35.38
N ALA A 565 23.33 2.77 -35.10
CA ALA A 565 23.66 3.28 -33.78
C ALA A 565 22.74 4.46 -33.40
N VAL A 566 22.42 5.33 -34.35
CA VAL A 566 21.48 6.45 -34.14
C VAL A 566 20.09 5.93 -33.79
N LEU A 567 19.56 4.95 -34.54
CA LEU A 567 18.23 4.39 -34.32
C LEU A 567 18.12 3.66 -32.96
N ILE A 568 19.16 2.96 -32.55
CA ILE A 568 19.16 2.27 -31.24
C ILE A 568 19.20 3.27 -30.09
N ASN A 569 20.06 4.29 -30.16
CA ASN A 569 20.09 5.34 -29.15
C ASN A 569 18.78 6.13 -29.13
N ALA A 570 18.17 6.38 -30.29
CA ALA A 570 16.83 6.98 -30.37
C ALA A 570 15.78 6.08 -29.69
N GLY A 571 15.83 4.76 -29.91
CA GLY A 571 14.97 3.79 -29.24
C GLY A 571 15.11 3.83 -27.71
N TRP A 572 16.35 3.85 -27.19
CA TRP A 572 16.62 4.03 -25.76
C TRP A 572 16.14 5.38 -25.23
N CYS A 573 16.30 6.47 -26.01
CA CYS A 573 15.77 7.78 -25.65
C CYS A 573 14.24 7.75 -25.50
N VAL A 574 13.52 7.16 -26.46
CA VAL A 574 12.05 7.04 -26.40
C VAL A 574 11.63 6.20 -25.19
N PHE A 575 12.29 5.06 -24.98
CA PHE A 575 12.00 4.18 -23.84
C PHE A 575 12.20 4.90 -22.50
N ASN A 576 13.35 5.57 -22.32
CA ASN A 576 13.64 6.33 -21.11
C ASN A 576 12.68 7.52 -20.93
N LEU A 577 12.30 8.19 -22.02
CA LEU A 577 11.35 9.31 -21.98
C LEU A 577 9.98 8.88 -21.45
N ILE A 578 9.46 7.73 -21.88
CA ILE A 578 8.18 7.19 -21.38
C ILE A 578 8.23 6.99 -19.85
N LEU A 579 9.31 6.40 -19.34
CA LEU A 579 9.48 6.12 -17.91
C LEU A 579 9.68 7.39 -17.08
N LEU A 580 10.48 8.34 -17.59
CA LEU A 580 10.74 9.62 -16.92
C LEU A 580 9.49 10.52 -16.91
N VAL A 581 8.70 10.55 -17.99
CA VAL A 581 7.42 11.26 -18.02
C VAL A 581 6.46 10.65 -17.00
N ALA A 582 6.35 9.32 -16.93
CA ALA A 582 5.55 8.66 -15.90
C ALA A 582 6.04 9.00 -14.47
N SER A 583 7.36 9.12 -14.28
CA SER A 583 7.96 9.56 -13.01
C SER A 583 7.62 11.01 -12.67
N LEU A 584 7.62 11.92 -13.65
CA LEU A 584 7.20 13.32 -13.46
C LEU A 584 5.72 13.44 -13.10
N LEU A 585 4.86 12.59 -13.65
CA LEU A 585 3.44 12.56 -13.29
C LEU A 585 3.21 12.18 -11.82
N VAL A 586 4.14 11.46 -11.18
CA VAL A 586 4.10 11.20 -9.73
C VAL A 586 4.30 12.48 -8.93
N ALA A 587 5.08 13.43 -9.42
CA ALA A 587 5.25 14.74 -8.79
C ALA A 587 4.06 15.68 -9.00
N TYR A 588 3.09 15.30 -9.84
CA TYR A 588 1.85 16.04 -10.03
C TYR A 588 0.79 15.57 -9.03
N GLU A 589 0.76 16.26 -7.88
CA GLU A 589 -0.06 15.87 -6.73
C GLU A 589 -1.55 15.94 -7.04
N GLN A 590 -2.26 14.85 -6.77
CA GLN A 590 -3.72 14.82 -6.89
C GLN A 590 -4.37 15.21 -5.56
N PRO A 591 -5.47 15.98 -5.59
CA PRO A 591 -6.13 16.44 -4.38
C PRO A 591 -6.76 15.24 -3.67
N GLN A 592 -6.58 15.20 -2.36
CA GLN A 592 -7.23 14.24 -1.50
C GLN A 592 -8.62 14.78 -1.15
N VAL A 593 -9.65 14.23 -1.80
CA VAL A 593 -11.05 14.69 -1.68
C VAL A 593 -11.72 14.20 -0.38
N ARG A 594 -11.14 13.21 0.31
CA ARG A 594 -11.72 12.60 1.51
C ARG A 594 -10.85 12.87 2.74
N ASP A 595 -11.48 13.26 3.84
CA ASP A 595 -10.81 13.52 5.12
C ASP A 595 -10.24 12.26 5.79
N ALA A 596 -10.86 11.10 5.53
CA ALA A 596 -10.41 9.81 6.03
C ALA A 596 -10.23 8.79 4.89
N HIS A 597 -9.22 7.94 5.01
CA HIS A 597 -8.98 6.85 4.08
C HIS A 597 -10.03 5.75 4.26
N ARG A 598 -10.58 5.27 3.13
CA ARG A 598 -11.49 4.14 3.13
C ARG A 598 -10.73 2.85 2.88
N LEU A 599 -10.91 1.91 3.79
CA LEU A 599 -10.39 0.56 3.75
C LEU A 599 -11.40 -0.37 3.11
N ASN A 600 -10.95 -1.22 2.20
CA ASN A 600 -11.77 -2.34 1.73
C ASN A 600 -11.79 -3.40 2.84
N ARG A 601 -12.87 -3.39 3.62
CA ARG A 601 -13.14 -4.32 4.73
C ARG A 601 -14.56 -4.82 4.54
N GLU A 602 -14.74 -6.14 4.61
CA GLU A 602 -16.03 -6.81 4.57
C GLU A 602 -16.46 -7.18 5.99
N LEU A 603 -17.00 -6.19 6.70
CA LEU A 603 -17.53 -6.35 8.06
C LEU A 603 -19.02 -6.58 8.05
N ASP A 604 -19.46 -7.51 8.89
CA ASP A 604 -20.88 -7.73 9.15
C ASP A 604 -21.48 -6.49 9.81
N ILE A 605 -22.69 -6.13 9.36
CA ILE A 605 -23.44 -5.00 9.88
C ILE A 605 -24.90 -5.34 10.08
N ALA A 606 -25.54 -4.64 11.01
CA ALA A 606 -26.97 -4.69 11.24
C ALA A 606 -27.50 -3.26 11.34
N ILE A 607 -28.56 -2.98 10.60
CA ILE A 607 -29.29 -1.72 10.67
C ILE A 607 -30.45 -1.90 11.63
N HIS A 608 -30.38 -1.22 12.77
CA HIS A 608 -31.44 -1.26 13.76
C HIS A 608 -32.60 -0.38 13.30
N ASN A 609 -33.76 -0.99 13.09
CA ASN A 609 -35.01 -0.27 12.81
C ASN A 609 -35.90 -0.29 14.06
N HIS A 610 -36.12 0.86 14.68
CA HIS A 610 -36.89 0.98 15.92
C HIS A 610 -38.42 0.85 15.75
N GLY A 611 -38.91 0.34 14.62
CA GLY A 611 -40.32 0.11 14.36
C GLY A 611 -40.51 -1.20 13.59
N GLN A 612 -40.72 -2.29 14.34
CA GLN A 612 -41.16 -3.62 13.90
C GLN A 612 -40.80 -4.01 12.46
N TYR A 613 -39.60 -4.55 12.25
CA TYR A 613 -39.23 -5.68 11.36
C TYR A 613 -37.74 -5.97 11.60
N GLN A 614 -37.32 -7.22 11.37
CA GLN A 614 -35.96 -7.75 11.63
C GLN A 614 -34.84 -6.76 11.29
N ASP A 615 -33.78 -6.74 12.11
CA ASP A 615 -32.56 -5.98 11.81
C ASP A 615 -32.08 -6.33 10.41
N LEU A 616 -31.90 -5.31 9.57
CA LEU A 616 -31.44 -5.54 8.21
C LEU A 616 -29.94 -5.85 8.27
N VAL A 617 -29.59 -7.09 7.94
CA VAL A 617 -28.20 -7.54 7.92
C VAL A 617 -27.58 -7.27 6.56
N GLY A 618 -26.32 -6.88 6.58
CA GLY A 618 -25.52 -6.77 5.37
C GLY A 618 -24.03 -6.76 5.68
N LYS A 619 -23.26 -6.28 4.72
CA LYS A 619 -21.81 -6.14 4.86
C LYS A 619 -21.33 -4.78 4.43
N THR A 620 -20.24 -4.31 5.02
CA THR A 620 -19.47 -3.23 4.43
C THR A 620 -18.74 -3.72 3.18
N ILE A 621 -18.62 -2.87 2.16
CA ILE A 621 -17.69 -3.03 1.03
C ILE A 621 -16.40 -2.28 1.36
N ASN A 622 -16.54 -1.07 1.92
CA ASN A 622 -15.45 -0.30 2.47
C ASN A 622 -15.91 0.54 3.66
N ILE A 623 -15.00 0.84 4.57
CA ILE A 623 -15.25 1.60 5.79
C ILE A 623 -14.08 2.57 6.06
N SER A 624 -14.38 3.69 6.69
CA SER A 624 -13.43 4.68 7.20
C SER A 624 -13.92 5.21 8.54
N GLU A 625 -13.12 6.07 9.16
CA GLU A 625 -13.49 6.72 10.42
C GLU A 625 -14.69 7.67 10.30
N THR A 626 -15.03 8.12 9.09
CA THR A 626 -16.12 9.09 8.85
C THR A 626 -17.34 8.48 8.14
N GLY A 627 -17.29 7.23 7.71
CA GLY A 627 -18.41 6.61 7.01
C GLY A 627 -18.06 5.30 6.29
N ALA A 628 -19.05 4.69 5.66
CA ALA A 628 -18.94 3.39 5.02
C ALA A 628 -19.71 3.31 3.69
N LEU A 629 -19.38 2.31 2.88
CA LEU A 629 -20.21 1.83 1.79
C LEU A 629 -20.71 0.44 2.17
N LEU A 630 -22.02 0.25 2.19
CA LEU A 630 -22.70 -0.98 2.60
C LEU A 630 -23.21 -1.72 1.35
N SER A 631 -23.24 -3.05 1.40
CA SER A 631 -24.00 -3.93 0.51
C SER A 631 -25.12 -4.60 1.30
N LEU A 632 -26.35 -4.49 0.77
CA LEU A 632 -27.58 -5.01 1.35
C LEU A 632 -28.33 -5.80 0.28
N SER A 633 -29.02 -6.88 0.68
CA SER A 633 -29.83 -7.71 -0.23
C SER A 633 -31.08 -7.00 -0.75
N ASN A 634 -31.63 -6.06 0.01
CA ASN A 634 -32.74 -5.22 -0.42
C ASN A 634 -32.71 -3.88 0.33
N TRP A 635 -33.43 -2.89 -0.19
CA TRP A 635 -33.65 -1.63 0.50
C TRP A 635 -35.11 -1.53 0.95
N PRO A 636 -35.43 -1.80 2.23
CA PRO A 636 -36.81 -1.87 2.70
C PRO A 636 -37.42 -0.48 2.97
N ASN A 637 -37.07 0.52 2.17
CA ASN A 637 -37.55 1.91 2.33
C ASN A 637 -37.22 2.49 3.72
N LEU A 638 -35.93 2.62 4.02
CA LEU A 638 -35.44 3.17 5.29
C LEU A 638 -35.29 4.70 5.24
N PRO A 639 -35.31 5.38 6.40
CA PRO A 639 -35.01 6.81 6.49
C PRO A 639 -33.55 7.13 6.15
N ASP A 640 -33.26 8.40 5.92
CA ASP A 640 -31.91 8.92 5.66
C ASP A 640 -31.00 8.92 6.89
N ARG A 641 -31.52 8.71 8.09
CA ARG A 641 -30.74 8.48 9.32
C ARG A 641 -31.04 7.11 9.88
N LEU A 642 -30.00 6.38 10.22
CA LEU A 642 -30.07 4.99 10.66
C LEU A 642 -29.02 4.70 11.73
N THR A 643 -29.28 3.71 12.57
CA THR A 643 -28.33 3.27 13.60
C THR A 643 -27.70 1.96 13.14
N LEU A 644 -26.37 1.98 12.99
CA LEU A 644 -25.58 0.86 12.51
C LEU A 644 -24.87 0.19 13.67
N GLN A 645 -25.05 -1.12 13.79
CA GLN A 645 -24.11 -1.95 14.55
C GLN A 645 -23.12 -2.60 13.57
N ILE A 646 -21.84 -2.49 13.90
CA ILE A 646 -20.73 -2.98 13.10
C ILE A 646 -19.92 -3.94 13.96
N TRP A 647 -19.60 -5.12 13.42
CA TRP A 647 -18.76 -6.11 14.09
C TRP A 647 -17.37 -6.20 13.45
N GLY A 648 -16.34 -6.29 14.29
CA GLY A 648 -14.99 -6.67 13.89
C GLY A 648 -14.88 -8.17 13.62
N ASP A 649 -13.70 -8.64 13.22
CA ASP A 649 -13.51 -10.04 12.81
C ASP A 649 -13.58 -11.04 13.98
N SER A 650 -13.47 -10.55 15.22
CA SER A 650 -13.51 -11.36 16.44
C SER A 650 -14.68 -10.96 17.34
N ASP A 651 -14.51 -9.94 18.17
CA ASP A 651 -15.39 -9.63 19.31
C ASP A 651 -15.67 -8.13 19.51
N SER A 652 -14.92 -7.25 18.85
CA SER A 652 -15.19 -5.81 18.90
C SER A 652 -16.49 -5.49 18.17
N THR A 653 -17.35 -4.69 18.80
CA THR A 653 -18.56 -4.16 18.16
C THR A 653 -18.73 -2.69 18.51
N VAL A 654 -19.36 -1.95 17.61
CA VAL A 654 -19.70 -0.54 17.83
C VAL A 654 -21.08 -0.24 17.25
N CYS A 655 -21.86 0.57 17.96
CA CYS A 655 -23.16 1.06 17.53
C CYS A 655 -23.05 2.57 17.27
N ILE A 656 -23.34 3.01 16.04
CA ILE A 656 -23.09 4.38 15.55
C ILE A 656 -24.28 4.85 14.72
N ASP A 657 -24.68 6.11 14.93
CA ASP A 657 -25.66 6.75 14.05
C ASP A 657 -25.01 7.21 12.74
N ALA A 658 -25.69 6.93 11.64
CA ALA A 658 -25.20 7.24 10.30
C ALA A 658 -26.29 7.88 9.44
N LYS A 659 -25.87 8.79 8.57
CA LYS A 659 -26.70 9.44 7.56
C LYS A 659 -26.43 8.83 6.19
N VAL A 660 -27.48 8.46 5.48
CA VAL A 660 -27.43 7.96 4.10
C VAL A 660 -27.15 9.11 3.14
N HIS A 661 -26.10 8.96 2.34
CA HIS A 661 -25.70 9.91 1.30
C HIS A 661 -26.14 9.49 -0.09
N ARG A 662 -26.17 8.18 -0.36
CA ARG A 662 -26.47 7.66 -1.68
C ARG A 662 -26.92 6.21 -1.61
N VAL A 663 -27.98 5.89 -2.34
CA VAL A 663 -28.46 4.51 -2.56
C VAL A 663 -28.33 4.21 -4.05
N LYS A 664 -27.71 3.09 -4.42
CA LYS A 664 -27.59 2.64 -5.81
C LYS A 664 -27.90 1.16 -5.91
N VAL A 665 -28.90 0.83 -6.73
CA VAL A 665 -29.22 -0.55 -7.12
C VAL A 665 -28.15 -1.05 -8.11
N VAL A 666 -27.56 -2.20 -7.83
CA VAL A 666 -26.47 -2.78 -8.65
C VAL A 666 -26.98 -3.93 -9.51
N LYS A 667 -27.79 -4.82 -8.93
CA LYS A 667 -28.48 -5.96 -9.57
C LYS A 667 -29.88 -6.10 -8.95
N ASP A 668 -30.77 -6.87 -9.58
CA ASP A 668 -32.21 -6.95 -9.24
C ASP A 668 -32.55 -7.18 -7.76
N ASN A 669 -31.60 -7.66 -6.93
CA ASN A 669 -31.70 -7.79 -5.46
C ASN A 669 -30.37 -7.46 -4.74
N GLU A 670 -29.60 -6.46 -5.18
CA GLU A 670 -28.44 -5.98 -4.42
C GLU A 670 -28.36 -4.45 -4.47
N VAL A 671 -28.34 -3.83 -3.29
CA VAL A 671 -28.32 -2.38 -3.13
C VAL A 671 -27.05 -1.96 -2.39
N THR A 672 -26.38 -0.96 -2.95
CA THR A 672 -25.23 -0.32 -2.31
C THR A 672 -25.63 0.99 -1.67
N VAL A 673 -25.28 1.17 -0.39
CA VAL A 673 -25.68 2.32 0.42
C VAL A 673 -24.44 3.01 0.96
N ALA A 674 -24.21 4.26 0.57
CA ALA A 674 -23.15 5.09 1.12
C ALA A 674 -23.68 5.83 2.35
N VAL A 675 -22.98 5.72 3.47
CA VAL A 675 -23.34 6.35 4.74
C VAL A 675 -22.19 7.19 5.28
N GLU A 676 -22.51 8.26 5.98
CA GLU A 676 -21.61 9.11 6.78
C GLU A 676 -21.94 8.91 8.26
N PHE A 677 -20.94 8.76 9.11
CA PHE A 677 -21.14 8.64 10.54
C PHE A 677 -21.34 10.02 11.17
N VAL A 678 -22.34 10.15 12.03
CA VAL A 678 -22.79 11.42 12.61
C VAL A 678 -22.95 11.32 14.12
N ASP A 679 -22.84 12.45 14.82
CA ASP A 679 -23.09 12.56 16.28
C ASP A 679 -22.27 11.57 17.15
N MET A 680 -21.08 11.17 16.67
CA MET A 680 -20.25 10.14 17.31
C MET A 680 -19.59 10.64 18.60
N THR A 681 -19.76 9.90 19.69
CA THR A 681 -19.02 10.14 20.94
C THR A 681 -17.57 9.68 20.83
N GLN A 682 -16.71 10.16 21.73
CA GLN A 682 -15.31 9.72 21.77
C GLN A 682 -15.20 8.19 21.99
N GLU A 683 -16.02 7.62 22.87
CA GLU A 683 -16.03 6.17 23.13
C GLU A 683 -16.43 5.36 21.88
N GLN A 684 -17.47 5.82 21.15
CA GLN A 684 -17.86 5.20 19.88
C GLN A 684 -16.74 5.30 18.85
N TRP A 685 -16.06 6.44 18.76
CA TRP A 685 -14.92 6.61 17.86
C TRP A 685 -13.77 5.64 18.20
N GLU A 686 -13.43 5.49 19.48
CA GLU A 686 -12.39 4.57 19.93
C GLU A 686 -12.73 3.10 19.63
N MET A 687 -13.98 2.71 19.86
CA MET A 687 -14.47 1.38 19.50
C MET A 687 -14.47 1.16 17.99
N LEU A 688 -14.82 2.17 17.20
CA LEU A 688 -14.73 2.13 15.74
C LEU A 688 -13.28 1.93 15.27
N ILE A 689 -12.30 2.62 15.89
CA ILE A 689 -10.88 2.41 15.60
C ILE A 689 -10.47 0.96 15.88
N LEU A 690 -10.92 0.38 16.99
CA LEU A 690 -10.64 -1.03 17.30
C LEU A 690 -11.27 -1.97 16.27
N VAL A 691 -12.53 -1.75 15.89
CA VAL A 691 -13.23 -2.55 14.85
C VAL A 691 -12.54 -2.45 13.50
N ILE A 692 -12.12 -1.25 13.08
CA ILE A 692 -11.54 -1.04 11.75
C ILE A 692 -10.11 -1.58 11.68
N TYR A 693 -9.27 -1.28 12.68
CA TYR A 693 -7.82 -1.43 12.59
C TYR A 693 -7.20 -2.50 13.49
N ALA A 694 -7.80 -2.79 14.65
CA ALA A 694 -7.21 -3.73 15.61
C ALA A 694 -7.82 -5.13 15.49
N ASP A 695 -9.15 -5.22 15.38
CA ASP A 695 -9.89 -6.47 15.28
C ASP A 695 -9.93 -6.99 13.84
N VAL A 696 -8.75 -7.42 13.41
CA VAL A 696 -8.48 -7.88 12.05
C VAL A 696 -7.79 -9.23 12.11
N ASN A 697 -8.44 -10.25 11.55
CA ASN A 697 -7.85 -11.57 11.36
C ASN A 697 -6.88 -11.55 10.17
N GLU A 698 -7.31 -10.92 9.08
CA GLU A 698 -6.53 -10.78 7.85
C GLU A 698 -6.84 -9.46 7.13
N TRP A 699 -5.79 -8.79 6.64
CA TRP A 699 -5.93 -7.60 5.83
C TRP A 699 -6.16 -7.96 4.37
N TYR A 700 -7.15 -7.32 3.73
CA TYR A 700 -7.54 -7.57 2.33
C TYR A 700 -6.38 -7.49 1.32
N SER A 701 -5.34 -6.71 1.62
CA SER A 701 -4.16 -6.51 0.78
C SER A 701 -3.19 -7.70 0.73
N GLN A 702 -3.45 -8.79 1.48
CA GLN A 702 -2.53 -9.93 1.54
C GLN A 702 -2.51 -10.78 0.25
N SER A 703 -3.58 -10.75 -0.54
CA SER A 703 -3.66 -11.47 -1.82
C SER A 703 -4.16 -10.57 -2.94
N ARG A 704 -3.32 -10.35 -3.96
CA ARG A 704 -3.75 -9.72 -5.22
C ARG A 704 -4.24 -10.82 -6.18
N PRO A 705 -5.44 -10.68 -6.77
CA PRO A 705 -6.03 -11.73 -7.61
C PRO A 705 -5.38 -11.84 -9.00
N HIS A 706 -4.60 -10.83 -9.43
CA HIS A 706 -4.04 -10.77 -10.78
C HIS A 706 -2.52 -10.56 -10.72
N PRO A 707 -1.72 -11.54 -11.19
CA PRO A 707 -0.27 -11.36 -11.33
C PRO A 707 0.06 -10.36 -12.44
N ASP A 708 1.31 -9.91 -12.45
CA ASP A 708 1.85 -9.05 -13.50
C ASP A 708 1.66 -9.68 -14.90
N ASN A 709 1.40 -8.79 -15.85
CA ASN A 709 1.38 -9.09 -17.27
C ASN A 709 2.06 -7.96 -18.01
N LEU A 710 3.18 -8.28 -18.67
CA LEU A 710 4.06 -7.31 -19.33
C LEU A 710 3.31 -6.32 -20.22
N LEU A 711 2.45 -6.82 -21.13
CA LEU A 711 1.72 -5.99 -22.08
C LEU A 711 0.71 -5.08 -21.37
N LYS A 712 -0.02 -5.61 -20.39
CA LYS A 712 -0.97 -4.81 -19.60
C LYS A 712 -0.25 -3.74 -18.79
N SER A 713 0.91 -4.05 -18.22
CA SER A 713 1.72 -3.11 -17.43
C SER A 713 2.26 -1.97 -18.30
N VAL A 714 2.76 -2.28 -19.50
CA VAL A 714 3.15 -1.27 -20.50
C VAL A 714 1.97 -0.38 -20.89
N GLN A 715 0.83 -0.98 -21.26
CA GLN A 715 -0.40 -0.24 -21.58
C GLN A 715 -0.85 0.65 -20.41
N PHE A 716 -0.67 0.17 -19.18
CA PHE A 716 -1.02 0.90 -17.98
C PHE A 716 -0.13 2.13 -17.73
N VAL A 717 1.15 2.07 -18.11
CA VAL A 717 2.07 3.21 -18.10
C VAL A 717 1.70 4.22 -19.17
N PHE A 718 1.41 3.78 -20.40
CA PHE A 718 0.98 4.69 -21.47
C PHE A 718 -0.31 5.45 -21.15
N THR A 719 -1.25 4.79 -20.45
CA THR A 719 -2.49 5.45 -20.01
C THR A 719 -2.31 6.36 -18.78
N ALA A 720 -1.13 6.41 -18.16
CA ALA A 720 -0.89 7.25 -16.98
C ALA A 720 -1.11 8.75 -17.28
N LEU A 721 -0.70 9.22 -18.47
CA LEU A 721 -0.90 10.61 -18.89
C LEU A 721 -2.39 10.98 -18.91
N SER A 722 -3.22 10.21 -19.63
CA SER A 722 -4.66 10.49 -19.73
C SER A 722 -5.39 10.36 -18.38
N ARG A 723 -4.92 9.47 -17.50
CA ARG A 723 -5.46 9.34 -16.15
C ARG A 723 -5.10 10.53 -15.26
N ALA A 724 -3.84 10.91 -15.19
CA ALA A 724 -3.34 11.93 -14.26
C ALA A 724 -4.00 13.31 -14.46
N PHE A 725 -4.38 13.65 -15.70
CA PHE A 725 -5.06 14.91 -16.01
C PHE A 725 -6.59 14.86 -15.86
N ARG A 726 -7.20 13.69 -15.63
CA ARG A 726 -8.66 13.56 -15.46
C ARG A 726 -9.11 14.19 -14.14
N GLU A 727 -10.09 15.09 -14.17
CA GLU A 727 -10.62 15.68 -12.94
C GLU A 727 -11.39 14.68 -12.07
N PRO A 728 -11.15 14.67 -10.74
CA PRO A 728 -11.95 13.87 -9.82
C PRO A 728 -13.36 14.46 -9.72
N LYS A 729 -14.36 13.75 -10.25
CA LYS A 729 -15.77 14.10 -10.05
C LYS A 729 -16.25 13.53 -8.72
N ALA A 730 -16.64 14.39 -7.79
CA ALA A 730 -17.36 13.96 -6.59
C ALA A 730 -18.67 13.29 -7.01
N ALA A 731 -19.05 12.20 -6.32
CA ALA A 731 -20.34 11.58 -6.54
C ALA A 731 -21.43 12.53 -6.05
N LYS A 732 -22.47 12.76 -6.85
CA LYS A 732 -23.65 13.54 -6.41
C LYS A 732 -24.37 12.77 -5.30
N ALA A 733 -24.73 13.47 -4.22
CA ALA A 733 -25.60 12.93 -3.19
C ALA A 733 -26.99 12.68 -3.76
N THR A 734 -27.65 11.62 -3.29
CA THR A 734 -29.05 11.35 -3.62
C THR A 734 -29.88 11.67 -2.39
N VAL A 735 -30.93 12.47 -2.55
CA VAL A 735 -31.87 12.73 -1.45
C VAL A 735 -32.63 11.43 -1.20
N VAL A 736 -32.42 10.83 -0.02
CA VAL A 736 -33.12 9.62 0.40
C VAL A 736 -34.28 10.03 1.28
N GLN A 737 -35.50 9.70 0.88
CA GLN A 737 -36.71 9.93 1.66
C GLN A 737 -37.43 8.59 1.85
N LYS A 738 -37.76 8.28 3.10
CA LYS A 738 -38.63 7.17 3.46
C LYS A 738 -40.03 7.47 2.95
N GLN A 739 -40.58 6.61 2.10
CA GLN A 739 -41.98 6.71 1.71
C GLN A 739 -42.86 6.37 2.92
N VAL A 740 -43.79 7.26 3.24
CA VAL A 740 -44.70 7.14 4.39
C VAL A 740 -46.10 7.53 3.92
N ASN A 741 -47.12 7.19 4.70
CA ASN A 741 -48.48 7.63 4.42
C ASN A 741 -49.10 8.07 5.76
N ILE A 742 -48.94 9.35 6.10
CA ILE A 742 -49.32 9.87 7.41
C ILE A 742 -50.27 11.06 7.25
N PRO A 743 -51.54 10.93 7.69
CA PRO A 743 -52.45 12.07 7.77
C PRO A 743 -51.90 13.16 8.69
N THR A 744 -51.83 14.38 8.18
CA THR A 744 -51.23 15.54 8.85
C THR A 744 -52.08 16.78 8.59
N GLU A 745 -52.16 17.69 9.55
CA GLU A 745 -52.79 19.01 9.38
C GLU A 745 -51.70 20.06 9.24
N VAL A 746 -51.69 20.79 8.12
CA VAL A 746 -50.78 21.90 7.83
C VAL A 746 -51.42 23.19 8.33
N TYR A 747 -50.75 23.90 9.23
CA TYR A 747 -51.18 25.20 9.73
C TYR A 747 -50.56 26.33 8.90
N TRP A 748 -51.41 27.06 8.18
CA TRP A 748 -51.03 28.15 7.29
C TRP A 748 -52.06 29.28 7.40
N GLU A 749 -51.60 30.54 7.53
CA GLU A 749 -52.45 31.75 7.59
C GLU A 749 -53.69 31.63 8.52
N GLY A 750 -53.51 31.04 9.70
CA GLY A 750 -54.58 30.93 10.70
C GLY A 750 -55.52 29.72 10.55
N HIS A 751 -55.35 28.91 9.50
CA HIS A 751 -56.22 27.77 9.20
C HIS A 751 -55.44 26.45 9.17
N PHE A 752 -56.14 25.34 9.43
CA PHE A 752 -55.60 23.99 9.31
C PHE A 752 -56.10 23.32 8.04
N TYR A 753 -55.18 22.80 7.25
CA TYR A 753 -55.47 22.12 6.00
C TYR A 753 -55.09 20.65 6.07
N PRO A 754 -55.95 19.73 5.62
CA PRO A 754 -55.61 18.31 5.56
C PRO A 754 -54.52 18.07 4.50
N ALA A 755 -53.51 17.30 4.87
CA ALA A 755 -52.44 16.85 3.98
C ALA A 755 -52.02 15.42 4.33
N ILE A 756 -51.34 14.77 3.40
CA ILE A 756 -50.74 13.46 3.61
C ILE A 756 -49.24 13.58 3.39
N ILE A 757 -48.44 13.26 4.40
CA ILE A 757 -47.00 13.12 4.19
C ILE A 757 -46.78 11.84 3.39
N THR A 758 -46.22 11.97 2.19
CA THR A 758 -45.94 10.87 1.26
C THR A 758 -44.48 10.43 1.30
N ALA A 759 -43.57 11.33 1.64
CA ALA A 759 -42.16 10.98 1.87
C ALA A 759 -41.55 11.83 2.99
N ALA A 760 -40.67 11.22 3.79
CA ALA A 760 -40.05 11.88 4.92
C ALA A 760 -38.57 11.52 5.07
N SER A 761 -37.76 12.49 5.48
CA SER A 761 -36.35 12.35 5.84
C SER A 761 -36.07 13.20 7.09
N SER A 762 -34.85 13.12 7.60
CA SER A 762 -34.38 13.90 8.76
C SER A 762 -34.39 15.41 8.50
N ARG A 763 -34.48 15.83 7.23
CA ARG A 763 -34.41 17.24 6.80
C ARG A 763 -35.57 17.69 5.93
N HIS A 764 -36.14 16.80 5.13
CA HIS A 764 -37.16 17.14 4.13
C HIS A 764 -38.41 16.29 4.33
N LEU A 765 -39.56 16.90 4.08
CA LEU A 765 -40.85 16.23 3.96
C LEU A 765 -41.44 16.53 2.59
N LYS A 766 -42.10 15.53 2.01
CA LYS A 766 -42.94 15.66 0.84
C LYS A 766 -44.37 15.38 1.28
N LEU A 767 -45.28 16.28 0.97
CA LEU A 767 -46.69 16.15 1.32
C LEU A 767 -47.59 16.41 0.12
N GLU A 768 -48.69 15.67 0.05
CA GLU A 768 -49.78 15.87 -0.90
C GLU A 768 -50.94 16.58 -0.20
N MET A 769 -51.48 17.62 -0.84
CA MET A 769 -52.66 18.34 -0.36
C MET A 769 -53.50 18.89 -1.53
N PRO A 770 -54.78 19.26 -1.29
CA PRO A 770 -55.64 19.83 -2.33
C PRO A 770 -55.10 21.17 -2.89
N ASP A 771 -55.25 21.42 -4.19
CA ASP A 771 -54.73 22.61 -4.90
C ASP A 771 -55.36 23.95 -4.45
N THR A 772 -56.45 23.92 -3.70
CA THR A 772 -57.23 25.10 -3.27
C THR A 772 -56.50 26.07 -2.32
N ILE A 773 -55.20 25.88 -2.04
CA ILE A 773 -54.52 26.44 -0.86
C ILE A 773 -53.32 27.34 -1.21
N LEU A 774 -52.72 27.25 -2.40
CA LEU A 774 -51.46 27.95 -2.73
C LEU A 774 -51.56 28.83 -3.98
N HIS A 775 -52.48 29.81 -3.97
CA HIS A 775 -52.49 30.89 -4.96
C HIS A 775 -51.30 31.84 -4.74
N GLY A 776 -50.12 31.51 -5.30
CA GLY A 776 -48.95 32.39 -5.27
C GLY A 776 -47.59 31.68 -5.29
N SER A 777 -47.35 30.80 -6.27
CA SER A 777 -46.09 30.05 -6.42
C SER A 777 -44.82 30.92 -6.41
N ASP A 778 -44.91 32.17 -6.85
CA ASP A 778 -43.77 33.10 -6.97
C ASP A 778 -43.32 33.68 -5.62
N TYR A 779 -44.25 34.01 -4.71
CA TYR A 779 -43.93 34.52 -3.37
C TYR A 779 -43.32 33.43 -2.49
N ILE A 780 -43.81 32.20 -2.66
CA ILE A 780 -43.38 31.01 -1.94
C ILE A 780 -41.93 30.63 -2.29
N GLN A 781 -41.59 30.62 -3.58
CA GLN A 781 -40.22 30.32 -4.02
C GLN A 781 -39.19 31.35 -3.54
N GLN A 782 -39.60 32.61 -3.36
CA GLN A 782 -38.69 33.68 -2.92
C GLN A 782 -38.51 33.75 -1.39
N ASN A 783 -39.54 33.46 -0.59
CA ASN A 783 -39.52 33.76 0.85
C ASN A 783 -39.46 32.55 1.80
N GLN A 784 -39.56 31.31 1.28
CA GLN A 784 -39.48 30.06 2.06
C GLN A 784 -40.16 30.12 3.45
N PRO A 785 -41.45 30.47 3.49
CA PRO A 785 -42.14 30.83 4.72
C PRO A 785 -42.26 29.66 5.70
N PRO A 786 -42.25 29.90 7.02
CA PRO A 786 -42.42 28.86 8.02
C PRO A 786 -43.87 28.37 8.09
N VAL A 787 -44.05 27.06 8.24
CA VAL A 787 -45.34 26.36 8.28
C VAL A 787 -45.38 25.46 9.51
N GLY A 788 -46.52 25.46 10.21
CA GLY A 788 -46.76 24.54 11.32
C GLY A 788 -47.30 23.20 10.83
N LEU A 789 -46.83 22.09 11.39
CA LEU A 789 -47.34 20.75 11.10
C LEU A 789 -47.88 20.12 12.38
N LEU A 790 -49.11 19.62 12.31
CA LEU A 790 -49.76 18.88 13.39
C LEU A 790 -50.01 17.44 12.94
N ILE A 791 -49.27 16.51 13.53
CA ILE A 791 -49.30 15.09 13.15
C ILE A 791 -50.03 14.31 14.25
N ARG A 792 -51.14 13.64 13.89
CA ARG A 792 -51.90 12.78 14.81
C ARG A 792 -51.47 11.34 14.57
N SER A 793 -50.81 10.73 15.55
CA SER A 793 -50.44 9.31 15.48
C SER A 793 -51.71 8.46 15.64
N GLY A 794 -51.91 7.46 14.78
CA GLY A 794 -53.11 6.62 14.75
C GLY A 794 -53.41 5.79 16.01
N ASN A 795 -52.54 5.84 17.03
CA ASN A 795 -52.82 5.27 18.35
C ASN A 795 -53.38 6.36 19.29
N ASN A 796 -54.64 6.19 19.71
CA ASN A 796 -55.47 7.13 20.49
C ASN A 796 -54.91 7.60 21.86
N ASN A 797 -53.66 7.30 22.24
CA ASN A 797 -53.09 7.57 23.56
C ASN A 797 -51.93 8.59 23.60
N HIS A 798 -51.61 9.28 22.49
CA HIS A 798 -50.55 10.30 22.48
C HIS A 798 -51.04 11.67 22.01
N ALA A 799 -50.61 12.73 22.70
CA ALA A 799 -50.85 14.11 22.31
C ALA A 799 -50.29 14.39 20.90
N PRO A 800 -50.97 15.23 20.08
CA PRO A 800 -50.59 15.46 18.70
C PRO A 800 -49.20 16.11 18.60
N MET A 801 -48.37 15.59 17.69
CA MET A 801 -47.01 16.05 17.50
C MET A 801 -47.00 17.35 16.71
N LYS A 802 -46.43 18.40 17.31
CA LYS A 802 -46.23 19.72 16.68
C LYS A 802 -44.81 19.86 16.15
N LEU A 803 -44.68 20.09 14.85
CA LEU A 803 -43.43 20.39 14.14
C LEU A 803 -43.56 21.73 13.41
N LEU A 804 -42.41 22.34 13.09
CA LEU A 804 -42.33 23.58 12.30
C LEU A 804 -41.30 23.36 11.19
N ALA A 805 -41.72 23.60 9.96
CA ALA A 805 -40.94 23.41 8.74
C ALA A 805 -40.98 24.69 7.88
N GLN A 806 -40.16 24.77 6.84
CA GLN A 806 -40.14 25.85 5.85
C GLN A 806 -40.56 25.30 4.50
N LEU A 807 -41.39 26.05 3.77
CA LEU A 807 -41.83 25.66 2.45
C LEU A 807 -40.70 25.87 1.43
N ILE A 808 -40.34 24.85 0.64
CA ILE A 808 -39.26 24.91 -0.36
C ILE A 808 -39.83 25.10 -1.76
N SER A 809 -40.76 24.23 -2.15
CA SER A 809 -41.31 24.17 -3.51
C SER A 809 -42.72 23.58 -3.50
N VAL A 810 -43.44 23.87 -4.58
CA VAL A 810 -44.83 23.49 -4.80
C VAL A 810 -44.91 23.03 -6.26
N GLU A 811 -45.28 21.78 -6.50
CA GLU A 811 -45.37 21.17 -7.83
C GLU A 811 -46.79 20.61 -8.05
N ALA A 812 -47.39 20.90 -9.20
CA ALA A 812 -48.69 20.34 -9.58
C ALA A 812 -48.55 18.84 -9.91
N SER A 813 -49.37 17.98 -9.30
CA SER A 813 -49.27 16.53 -9.47
C SER A 813 -50.14 16.04 -10.63
N ALA A 814 -49.54 15.38 -11.63
CA ALA A 814 -50.28 14.68 -12.68
C ALA A 814 -50.66 13.26 -12.23
N SER A 815 -51.97 13.00 -12.11
CA SER A 815 -52.66 11.69 -11.98
C SER A 815 -52.71 10.97 -10.60
N GLY A 816 -53.91 11.00 -9.99
CA GLY A 816 -54.72 9.86 -9.49
C GLY A 816 -54.17 8.84 -8.46
N SER A 817 -54.50 9.04 -7.17
CA SER A 817 -54.75 7.93 -6.22
C SER A 817 -56.07 8.19 -5.47
N ALA A 818 -56.85 7.12 -5.23
CA ALA A 818 -58.31 7.11 -5.00
C ALA A 818 -58.84 7.67 -3.66
N ALA A 819 -58.21 8.69 -3.07
CA ALA A 819 -58.60 9.22 -1.76
C ALA A 819 -59.27 10.61 -1.77
N TRP A 820 -59.21 11.37 -2.88
CA TRP A 820 -59.69 12.76 -2.97
C TRP A 820 -60.16 13.09 -4.40
N GLU A 821 -61.23 13.88 -4.56
CA GLU A 821 -61.88 14.21 -5.86
C GLU A 821 -61.27 15.42 -6.60
N ASP A 822 -60.36 16.20 -5.97
CA ASP A 822 -59.81 17.46 -6.52
C ASP A 822 -58.36 17.36 -7.05
N GLU A 823 -57.91 18.36 -7.84
CA GLU A 823 -56.52 18.53 -8.29
C GLU A 823 -55.54 18.55 -7.08
N LYS A 824 -54.45 17.78 -7.19
CA LYS A 824 -53.46 17.59 -6.12
C LYS A 824 -52.22 18.43 -6.35
N VAL A 825 -51.69 18.99 -5.26
CA VAL A 825 -50.38 19.64 -5.23
C VAL A 825 -49.44 18.89 -4.31
N THR A 826 -48.21 18.74 -4.79
CA THR A 826 -47.09 18.23 -4.02
C THR A 826 -46.31 19.41 -3.44
N VAL A 827 -46.11 19.42 -2.13
CA VAL A 827 -45.32 20.44 -1.43
C VAL A 827 -44.09 19.80 -0.83
N GLU A 828 -42.93 20.43 -1.03
CA GLU A 828 -41.69 20.05 -0.37
C GLU A 828 -41.39 21.02 0.79
N LEU A 829 -41.16 20.47 1.97
CA LEU A 829 -40.81 21.22 3.18
C LEU A 829 -39.40 20.84 3.67
N SER A 830 -38.72 21.78 4.32
CA SER A 830 -37.44 21.59 5.02
C SER A 830 -37.57 21.90 6.50
N PHE A 831 -36.93 21.12 7.38
CA PHE A 831 -36.82 21.46 8.80
C PHE A 831 -35.68 22.47 9.06
N PRO A 832 -35.96 23.62 9.69
CA PRO A 832 -34.93 24.62 10.00
C PRO A 832 -33.84 24.06 10.93
N THR A 833 -32.58 24.26 10.55
CA THR A 833 -31.41 23.83 11.35
C THR A 833 -31.38 24.45 12.74
N THR A 834 -31.92 25.66 12.90
CA THR A 834 -31.99 26.39 14.18
C THR A 834 -32.84 25.67 15.23
N LEU A 835 -33.79 24.82 14.81
CA LEU A 835 -34.72 24.13 15.70
C LEU A 835 -34.36 22.65 15.93
N ASP A 836 -33.22 22.18 15.41
CA ASP A 836 -32.76 20.79 15.52
C ASP A 836 -32.79 20.29 16.97
N LYS A 837 -32.28 21.07 17.93
CA LYS A 837 -32.23 20.66 19.34
C LYS A 837 -33.61 20.38 19.95
N VAL A 838 -34.65 21.04 19.44
CA VAL A 838 -36.02 20.97 19.98
C VAL A 838 -36.87 19.95 19.21
N GLN A 839 -36.75 19.90 17.89
CA GLN A 839 -37.61 19.08 17.03
C GLN A 839 -37.03 17.71 16.69
N ARG A 840 -35.72 17.46 16.86
CA ARG A 840 -35.06 16.22 16.41
C ARG A 840 -35.70 14.95 16.97
N LYS A 841 -35.95 14.88 18.29
CA LYS A 841 -36.62 13.70 18.90
C LYS A 841 -38.01 13.42 18.30
N LYS A 842 -38.73 14.46 17.91
CA LYS A 842 -40.06 14.35 17.28
C LYS A 842 -39.95 13.87 15.83
N ILE A 843 -39.00 14.42 15.07
CA ILE A 843 -38.71 13.99 13.69
C ILE A 843 -38.26 12.52 13.67
N ASP A 844 -37.37 12.13 14.58
CA ASP A 844 -36.92 10.74 14.69
C ASP A 844 -38.08 9.80 15.04
N TYR A 845 -39.00 10.22 15.91
CA TYR A 845 -40.21 9.46 16.20
C TYR A 845 -41.12 9.33 14.97
N LEU A 846 -41.32 10.41 14.20
CA LEU A 846 -42.12 10.40 12.97
C LEU A 846 -41.58 9.39 11.94
N LEU A 847 -40.26 9.37 11.76
CA LEU A 847 -39.59 8.44 10.85
C LEU A 847 -39.67 6.98 11.34
N LYS A 848 -39.79 6.77 12.66
CA LYS A 848 -39.93 5.44 13.28
C LYS A 848 -41.38 4.92 13.28
N SER A 849 -42.37 5.78 13.54
CA SER A 849 -43.77 5.38 13.76
C SER A 849 -44.59 5.14 12.49
N SER A 850 -43.99 5.37 11.32
CA SER A 850 -44.65 5.33 10.02
C SER A 850 -44.45 3.99 9.33
N SER A 851 -45.37 3.05 9.58
CA SER A 851 -45.49 1.77 8.86
C SER A 851 -46.55 1.87 7.78
N VAL A 852 -46.19 1.43 6.57
CA VAL A 852 -47.09 1.23 5.44
C VAL A 852 -47.96 -0.01 5.68
N THR A 853 -49.27 0.15 5.61
CA THR A 853 -50.20 -0.81 5.00
C THR A 853 -51.08 0.02 4.08
N PRO A 854 -51.19 -0.30 2.77
CA PRO A 854 -51.80 -1.55 2.31
C PRO A 854 -51.02 -2.25 1.16
N GLU A 855 -51.43 -3.48 0.86
CA GLU A 855 -50.96 -4.35 -0.22
C GLU A 855 -50.68 -3.62 -1.56
N MET A 856 -49.49 -3.82 -2.13
CA MET A 856 -49.25 -3.60 -3.56
C MET A 856 -49.15 -4.96 -4.26
N SER A 857 -50.17 -5.26 -5.06
CA SER A 857 -50.12 -6.24 -6.13
C SER A 857 -49.09 -5.83 -7.19
N PRO A 858 -48.40 -6.78 -7.84
CA PRO A 858 -47.33 -6.46 -8.78
C PRO A 858 -47.93 -6.00 -10.11
N LYS A 859 -47.71 -4.73 -10.47
CA LYS A 859 -47.81 -4.28 -11.86
C LYS A 859 -46.66 -3.32 -12.17
N TYR A 860 -45.58 -3.87 -12.72
CA TYR A 860 -44.74 -3.19 -13.70
C TYR A 860 -44.33 -4.22 -14.76
N SER A 861 -44.85 -4.00 -15.97
CA SER A 861 -44.34 -4.49 -17.25
C SER A 861 -43.27 -3.56 -17.78
#